data_AF-G0N011-F1
#
_entry.id   AF-G0N011-F1
#
_cell.length_a   1.000
_cell.length_b   1.000
_cell.length_c   1.000
_cell.angle_alpha   90.00
_cell.angle_beta   90.00
_cell.angle_gamma   90.00
#
_symmetry.space_group_name_H-M   'P 1'
#
loop_
_entity.id
_entity.type
_entity.pdbx_description
1 polymer ?
#
loop_
_entity_poly.entity_id
_entity_poly.type
_entity_poly.pdbx_seq_one_letter_code
_entity_poly.pdbx_strand_id
1 'polypeptide(L)'
;MLKLNRRLLLWLALFLTGFLIFRFATLNEGVEDNPVRIQEKLRKAKNDESFIEEVQEDTQSDTKCYYDNQCALPQMLFRVRTETDNLPPFACLNDIKLFDTENIGRGINAAVLNGSTGDIIEKATFDVTASDEKLMTWLLKVPHASLLVAASFGDVAEHVSRQSRQLFEAFGAAKIDKWRVGSAYAIIGQRGIKKGEAHETVSKFLDDSTSAKLFEGCFELPIAEAKEVDLKIDGPPVHRADESKLAELGAFEADLLQRKDVEYGAKWKNCGMSRPCNEDDSIAVHFFSGEHKDDHPKMCIGGRLLFDKDLNNAGRGLNLAMLEPKTGKVTAVAHFDTYEDESHGLVEWLDAVPTGYIVAVVSFDEASNQLSEMARRIFYEMGSSMINRLKFRASWYFVGQKGIGAYTPFEDLNIPQGNNWANPIQTSFCLPKSLHKWAGRKEASSSLSSSSVADVRNLPKRHFCAKYDRHEEFCSGPNIDSPIMPRHLHDEQRANDAIFNVPILVTSGLAPDSLRMTLESLLNQEGLNTQMVLVTYDKEYSENADLAALFHVKSVAIQSNGSYNAHLLLSLSNAFSIFPDASSVIVIEEDVTLSPDYLQYFSSIYEPYKADASVDLALAFNSNGFADTSGDGQTVYRIKNHLPIGSYLMKRDLYEKHIRLREFCCTERGNWDLRDSTSLIPALSRVDIRVDELEKQNTLFRRNRTHSQQNHLINTEFETSEEYSTHLNQLIHNTKKSIPISDVLSTGCDKWSSRLNPDSIKSILVTYSKKSEVESLFECMKMYLTPKLLRSNKVFRQVHAAPVDRSDYSRRKLKID
;
A
#
# COMPACT_ATOMS: atom_id res chain seq x y z
N MET A 1 -37.26 -15.22 50.77
CA MET A 1 -37.90 -14.72 52.02
C MET A 1 -38.29 -13.25 51.84
N LEU A 2 -38.82 -12.60 52.88
CA LEU A 2 -39.28 -11.20 52.94
C LEU A 2 -38.31 -10.20 52.25
N LYS A 3 -38.77 -9.34 51.33
CA LYS A 3 -39.55 -8.08 51.45
C LYS A 3 -38.69 -6.81 51.70
N LEU A 4 -38.63 -5.98 50.65
CA LEU A 4 -39.00 -4.55 50.63
C LEU A 4 -38.37 -3.59 51.65
N ASN A 5 -37.73 -2.51 51.16
CA ASN A 5 -37.95 -1.19 51.76
C ASN A 5 -37.88 -0.02 50.76
N ARG A 6 -39.04 0.39 50.20
CA ARG A 6 -39.22 1.71 49.56
C ARG A 6 -39.57 2.74 50.65
N ARG A 7 -38.59 3.46 51.21
CA ARG A 7 -38.88 4.59 52.11
C ARG A 7 -37.78 5.65 52.29
N LEU A 8 -37.14 6.04 51.18
CA LEU A 8 -36.54 7.38 51.06
C LEU A 8 -37.24 8.15 49.94
N LEU A 9 -38.47 8.56 50.25
CA LEU A 9 -39.38 9.31 49.38
C LEU A 9 -39.87 10.50 50.21
N LEU A 10 -40.15 11.64 49.56
CA LEU A 10 -40.73 12.85 50.15
C LEU A 10 -39.82 13.57 51.18
N TRP A 11 -38.74 14.18 50.69
CA TRP A 11 -38.47 15.57 51.08
C TRP A 11 -38.87 16.50 49.94
N LEU A 12 -40.00 17.18 50.17
CA LEU A 12 -40.54 18.36 49.47
C LEU A 12 -40.61 18.30 47.93
N ALA A 13 -41.79 17.91 47.44
CA ALA A 13 -42.41 18.61 46.32
C ALA A 13 -43.26 19.77 46.89
N LEU A 14 -42.77 21.00 46.74
CA LEU A 14 -43.43 22.31 46.98
C LEU A 14 -42.50 23.33 46.29
N PHE A 15 -42.89 24.12 45.28
CA PHE A 15 -44.20 24.76 45.06
C PHE A 15 -44.89 24.43 43.72
N LEU A 16 -46.16 24.80 43.64
CA LEU A 16 -47.06 24.62 42.49
C LEU A 16 -47.13 25.88 41.59
N THR A 17 -47.41 25.64 40.30
CA THR A 17 -48.23 26.45 39.36
C THR A 17 -47.91 27.92 39.08
N GLY A 18 -47.96 28.30 37.80
CA GLY A 18 -48.09 29.69 37.35
C GLY A 18 -48.28 29.77 35.84
N PHE A 19 -49.51 29.98 35.36
CA PHE A 19 -49.84 30.02 33.92
C PHE A 19 -50.32 31.44 33.54
N LEU A 20 -49.74 31.99 32.48
CA LEU A 20 -50.28 33.10 31.63
C LEU A 20 -50.30 34.57 32.12
N ILE A 21 -50.33 35.45 31.10
CA ILE A 21 -50.72 36.88 30.96
C ILE A 21 -49.87 38.07 31.50
N PHE A 22 -49.81 39.14 30.66
CA PHE A 22 -49.35 40.54 30.84
C PHE A 22 -47.83 40.81 31.07
N ARG A 23 -47.23 41.93 30.61
CA ARG A 23 -47.37 42.77 29.38
C ARG A 23 -46.34 43.93 29.44
N PHE A 24 -45.84 44.37 28.28
CA PHE A 24 -45.44 45.75 27.90
C PHE A 24 -44.73 46.69 28.91
N ALA A 25 -43.49 47.07 28.56
CA ALA A 25 -43.05 48.46 28.43
C ALA A 25 -41.92 48.50 27.36
N THR A 26 -42.06 48.98 26.10
CA THR A 26 -42.29 50.35 25.59
C THR A 26 -41.07 51.27 25.77
N LEU A 27 -40.63 52.13 24.83
CA LEU A 27 -41.08 52.47 23.45
C LEU A 27 -39.93 53.26 22.75
N ASN A 28 -39.76 53.30 21.41
CA ASN A 28 -40.26 54.31 20.44
C ASN A 28 -39.49 54.11 19.10
N GLU A 29 -39.79 54.77 17.96
CA GLU A 29 -41.04 54.90 17.14
C GLU A 29 -40.70 55.63 15.81
N GLY A 30 -41.58 55.58 14.77
CA GLY A 30 -41.37 56.21 13.43
C GLY A 30 -41.34 55.21 12.25
N VAL A 31 -42.30 55.02 11.32
CA VAL A 31 -43.47 55.82 10.80
C VAL A 31 -43.01 56.99 9.90
N GLU A 32 -43.39 57.18 8.61
CA GLU A 32 -44.31 56.54 7.62
C GLU A 32 -43.87 56.98 6.17
N ASP A 33 -44.35 56.57 4.98
CA ASP A 33 -45.33 55.59 4.44
C ASP A 33 -44.97 55.19 2.96
N ASN A 34 -45.77 54.35 2.31
CA ASN A 34 -45.96 54.13 0.85
C ASN A 34 -46.66 55.38 0.18
N PRO A 35 -47.05 55.46 -1.14
CA PRO A 35 -47.54 54.40 -2.04
C PRO A 35 -47.27 54.58 -3.58
N VAL A 36 -48.12 53.93 -4.39
CA VAL A 36 -48.52 54.20 -5.81
C VAL A 36 -47.94 53.27 -6.90
N ARG A 37 -48.89 52.71 -7.66
CA ARG A 37 -48.74 51.91 -8.88
C ARG A 37 -49.31 52.72 -10.06
N ILE A 38 -48.52 52.96 -11.11
CA ILE A 38 -49.00 53.56 -12.36
C ILE A 38 -48.84 52.54 -13.51
N GLN A 39 -49.68 52.69 -14.53
CA GLN A 39 -49.97 51.75 -15.60
C GLN A 39 -49.67 52.42 -16.95
N GLU A 40 -49.50 51.61 -18.03
CA GLU A 40 -49.66 52.04 -19.44
C GLU A 40 -48.57 53.00 -20.03
N LYS A 41 -48.25 53.02 -21.34
CA LYS A 41 -48.35 52.06 -22.48
C LYS A 41 -47.57 52.60 -23.72
N LEU A 42 -47.50 51.79 -24.78
CA LEU A 42 -47.44 52.16 -26.22
C LEU A 42 -46.14 52.72 -26.89
N ARG A 43 -45.49 51.81 -27.64
CA ARG A 43 -45.18 51.90 -29.11
C ARG A 43 -44.27 53.03 -29.69
N LYS A 44 -43.08 52.64 -30.17
CA LYS A 44 -42.72 52.32 -31.60
C LYS A 44 -41.18 52.08 -31.67
N ALA A 45 -40.59 51.02 -32.23
CA ALA A 45 -40.86 50.11 -33.37
C ALA A 45 -40.21 50.53 -34.70
N LYS A 46 -39.00 49.98 -34.97
CA LYS A 46 -38.34 49.68 -36.27
C LYS A 46 -36.95 49.07 -35.98
N ASN A 47 -36.42 48.08 -36.70
CA ASN A 47 -37.03 47.06 -37.59
C ASN A 47 -36.10 45.83 -37.66
N ASP A 48 -36.67 44.69 -38.06
CA ASP A 48 -36.10 43.47 -38.67
C ASP A 48 -34.59 43.15 -38.51
N GLU A 49 -34.30 42.00 -37.90
CA GLU A 49 -33.52 40.94 -38.56
C GLU A 49 -33.98 39.56 -38.02
N SER A 50 -33.69 38.47 -38.73
CA SER A 50 -34.42 37.19 -38.59
C SER A 50 -33.53 35.96 -38.45
N PHE A 51 -33.90 35.06 -37.53
CA PHE A 51 -33.61 33.62 -37.49
C PHE A 51 -32.28 33.15 -38.12
N ILE A 52 -31.30 32.90 -37.24
CA ILE A 52 -30.32 31.81 -37.43
C ILE A 52 -30.48 30.89 -36.21
N GLU A 53 -30.33 29.58 -36.41
CA GLU A 53 -30.44 28.58 -35.36
C GLU A 53 -29.21 28.64 -34.45
N GLU A 54 -29.40 28.90 -33.16
CA GLU A 54 -28.35 28.67 -32.16
C GLU A 54 -28.20 27.15 -31.96
N VAL A 55 -27.19 26.59 -32.63
CA VAL A 55 -26.76 25.20 -32.44
C VAL A 55 -26.35 25.01 -30.98
N GLN A 56 -27.00 24.06 -30.30
CA GLN A 56 -26.49 23.60 -29.00
C GLN A 56 -25.14 22.92 -29.22
N GLU A 57 -24.08 23.47 -28.62
CA GLU A 57 -22.78 22.79 -28.57
C GLU A 57 -22.91 21.53 -27.70
N ASP A 58 -22.95 20.38 -28.37
CA ASP A 58 -22.93 19.05 -27.75
C ASP A 58 -21.64 18.90 -26.93
N THR A 59 -21.75 18.66 -25.61
CA THR A 59 -20.61 18.36 -24.71
C THR A 59 -20.00 16.96 -24.93
N GLN A 60 -20.04 16.51 -26.19
CA GLN A 60 -19.68 15.17 -26.66
C GLN A 60 -18.53 15.19 -27.69
N SER A 61 -17.94 16.36 -27.96
CA SER A 61 -16.80 16.56 -28.88
C SER A 61 -15.51 15.88 -28.40
N ASP A 62 -15.17 16.02 -27.12
CA ASP A 62 -13.93 15.57 -26.44
C ASP A 62 -13.64 14.04 -26.45
N THR A 63 -14.44 13.25 -27.17
CA THR A 63 -14.31 11.78 -27.26
C THR A 63 -14.23 11.25 -28.68
N LYS A 64 -14.36 12.12 -29.70
CA LYS A 64 -14.27 11.75 -31.12
C LYS A 64 -12.88 12.14 -31.63
N CYS A 65 -12.18 11.21 -32.26
CA CYS A 65 -11.00 11.56 -33.04
C CYS A 65 -11.47 12.26 -34.32
N TYR A 66 -10.79 13.34 -34.70
CA TYR A 66 -11.05 14.07 -35.94
C TYR A 66 -9.75 14.67 -36.45
N TYR A 67 -9.58 14.66 -37.77
CA TYR A 67 -8.53 15.42 -38.45
C TYR A 67 -8.82 16.92 -38.29
N ASP A 68 -7.81 17.69 -37.92
CA ASP A 68 -7.89 19.15 -37.78
C ASP A 68 -6.83 19.81 -38.67
N ASN A 69 -7.18 20.94 -39.27
CA ASN A 69 -6.33 21.67 -40.22
C ASN A 69 -5.22 22.49 -39.54
N GLN A 70 -5.05 22.36 -38.21
CA GLN A 70 -4.01 23.02 -37.44
C GLN A 70 -2.59 22.49 -37.75
N CYS A 71 -2.45 21.23 -38.14
CA CYS A 71 -1.16 20.64 -38.52
C CYS A 71 -0.90 20.79 -40.03
N ALA A 72 0.32 21.17 -40.40
CA ALA A 72 0.71 21.37 -41.80
C ALA A 72 1.19 20.05 -42.41
N LEU A 73 0.58 19.62 -43.53
CA LEU A 73 1.01 18.39 -44.24
C LEU A 73 2.53 18.40 -44.49
N PRO A 74 3.28 17.33 -44.11
CA PRO A 74 2.82 15.97 -43.79
C PRO A 74 2.59 15.67 -42.29
N GLN A 75 2.49 16.68 -41.43
CA GLN A 75 2.37 16.49 -39.98
C GLN A 75 1.11 15.74 -39.57
N MET A 76 1.25 14.91 -38.54
CA MET A 76 0.16 14.24 -37.84
C MET A 76 -0.22 15.02 -36.59
N LEU A 77 -1.52 15.19 -36.38
CA LEU A 77 -2.10 15.68 -35.14
C LEU A 77 -2.12 14.55 -34.12
N PHE A 78 -1.63 14.79 -32.90
CA PHE A 78 -1.88 13.92 -31.77
C PHE A 78 -2.80 14.57 -30.75
N ARG A 79 -3.64 13.76 -30.10
CA ARG A 79 -4.38 14.12 -28.89
C ARG A 79 -4.32 12.96 -27.92
N VAL A 80 -3.59 13.11 -26.82
CA VAL A 80 -3.54 12.13 -25.74
C VAL A 80 -4.01 12.80 -24.45
N ARG A 81 -5.15 12.35 -23.94
CA ARG A 81 -5.69 12.81 -22.66
C ARG A 81 -5.40 11.75 -21.61
N THR A 82 -4.81 12.15 -20.48
CA THR A 82 -4.76 11.29 -19.29
C THR A 82 -6.18 11.08 -18.75
N GLU A 83 -6.36 10.21 -17.76
CA GLU A 83 -7.66 10.12 -17.08
C GLU A 83 -8.08 11.47 -16.47
N THR A 84 -9.39 11.65 -16.37
CA THR A 84 -10.05 12.69 -15.58
C THR A 84 -11.10 12.01 -14.70
N ASP A 85 -11.59 12.70 -13.67
CA ASP A 85 -12.63 12.20 -12.76
C ASP A 85 -13.85 11.57 -13.44
N ASN A 86 -14.16 11.99 -14.67
CA ASN A 86 -15.34 11.56 -15.43
C ASN A 86 -15.01 10.73 -16.67
N LEU A 87 -13.74 10.68 -17.13
CA LEU A 87 -13.38 10.09 -18.43
C LEU A 87 -12.07 9.28 -18.35
N PRO A 88 -12.03 8.03 -18.89
CA PRO A 88 -10.80 7.24 -18.98
C PRO A 88 -9.75 7.93 -19.88
N PRO A 89 -8.48 7.48 -19.87
CA PRO A 89 -7.47 8.01 -20.79
C PRO A 89 -7.89 7.75 -22.24
N PHE A 90 -7.39 8.59 -23.14
CA PHE A 90 -7.82 8.68 -24.52
C PHE A 90 -6.63 9.03 -25.40
N ALA A 91 -6.54 8.43 -26.59
CA ALA A 91 -5.49 8.73 -27.54
C ALA A 91 -6.01 8.66 -28.97
N CYS A 92 -5.76 9.73 -29.73
CA CYS A 92 -5.97 9.81 -31.17
C CYS A 92 -4.66 10.16 -31.89
N LEU A 93 -4.52 9.63 -33.10
CA LEU A 93 -3.59 10.09 -34.11
C LEU A 93 -4.42 10.47 -35.34
N ASN A 94 -4.50 11.76 -35.67
CA ASN A 94 -5.51 12.33 -36.56
C ASN A 94 -6.94 11.89 -36.15
N ASP A 95 -7.67 11.27 -37.07
CA ASP A 95 -9.01 10.67 -36.90
C ASP A 95 -8.96 9.21 -36.37
N ILE A 96 -7.78 8.63 -36.16
CA ILE A 96 -7.60 7.23 -35.74
C ILE A 96 -7.59 7.11 -34.21
N LYS A 97 -8.59 6.43 -33.65
CA LYS A 97 -8.70 6.13 -32.21
C LYS A 97 -7.77 4.98 -31.79
N LEU A 98 -6.82 5.28 -30.91
CA LEU A 98 -5.83 4.32 -30.44
C LEU A 98 -6.36 3.52 -29.24
N PHE A 99 -6.82 4.17 -28.18
CA PHE A 99 -7.45 3.46 -27.06
C PHE A 99 -8.96 3.37 -27.25
N ASP A 100 -9.50 2.15 -27.17
CA ASP A 100 -10.94 1.94 -27.26
C ASP A 100 -11.60 1.86 -25.86
N THR A 101 -12.75 2.50 -25.73
CA THR A 101 -13.45 2.75 -24.47
C THR A 101 -14.04 1.50 -23.80
N GLU A 102 -14.16 0.40 -24.55
CA GLU A 102 -14.58 -0.92 -24.06
C GLU A 102 -13.37 -1.79 -23.64
N ASN A 103 -12.17 -1.44 -24.12
CA ASN A 103 -10.95 -2.25 -24.05
C ASN A 103 -9.80 -1.64 -23.19
N ILE A 104 -10.00 -0.44 -22.66
CA ILE A 104 -9.15 0.19 -21.64
C ILE A 104 -9.24 -0.57 -20.30
N GLY A 105 -8.17 -0.52 -19.50
CA GLY A 105 -8.10 -1.05 -18.13
C GLY A 105 -7.06 -0.34 -17.26
N ARG A 106 -7.14 -0.52 -15.93
CA ARG A 106 -6.21 0.09 -14.97
C ARG A 106 -4.75 -0.29 -15.29
N GLY A 107 -3.80 0.61 -15.01
CA GLY A 107 -2.38 0.43 -15.27
C GLY A 107 -1.90 1.26 -16.46
N ILE A 108 -1.23 0.65 -17.43
CA ILE A 108 -0.79 1.31 -18.68
C ILE A 108 -1.64 0.82 -19.85
N ASN A 109 -2.20 1.75 -20.62
CA ASN A 109 -2.87 1.50 -21.90
C ASN A 109 -1.93 1.99 -23.00
N ALA A 110 -1.65 1.17 -24.01
CA ALA A 110 -0.64 1.47 -25.01
C ALA A 110 -0.99 0.96 -26.42
N ALA A 111 -0.47 1.66 -27.43
CA ALA A 111 -0.52 1.28 -28.83
C ALA A 111 0.87 1.43 -29.46
N VAL A 112 1.23 0.48 -30.31
CA VAL A 112 2.46 0.47 -31.11
C VAL A 112 2.09 0.69 -32.56
N LEU A 113 2.80 1.60 -33.23
CA LEU A 113 2.56 1.95 -34.63
C LEU A 113 3.87 1.97 -35.41
N ASN A 114 3.80 1.75 -36.72
CA ASN A 114 4.94 1.88 -37.62
C ASN A 114 5.39 3.35 -37.66
N GLY A 115 6.63 3.65 -37.26
CA GLY A 115 7.14 5.03 -37.19
C GLY A 115 7.60 5.66 -38.49
N SER A 116 7.18 5.11 -39.63
CA SER A 116 7.29 5.72 -40.96
C SER A 116 5.94 5.88 -41.67
N THR A 117 4.94 5.04 -41.37
CA THR A 117 3.61 5.11 -42.00
C THR A 117 2.47 5.52 -41.06
N GLY A 118 2.64 5.35 -39.75
CA GLY A 118 1.58 5.55 -38.76
C GLY A 118 0.61 4.36 -38.62
N ASP A 119 0.83 3.26 -39.35
CA ASP A 119 -0.04 2.06 -39.27
C ASP A 119 0.02 1.42 -37.87
N ILE A 120 -1.14 1.08 -37.30
CA ILE A 120 -1.21 0.39 -36.00
C ILE A 120 -0.70 -1.04 -36.14
N ILE A 121 0.32 -1.39 -35.36
CA ILE A 121 0.89 -2.74 -35.27
C ILE A 121 0.18 -3.53 -34.16
N GLU A 122 0.02 -2.93 -32.97
CA GLU A 122 -0.55 -3.60 -31.80
C GLU A 122 -1.22 -2.61 -30.84
N LYS A 123 -2.18 -3.09 -30.04
CA LYS A 123 -2.82 -2.37 -28.94
C LYS A 123 -2.86 -3.29 -27.72
N ALA A 124 -2.46 -2.80 -26.55
CA ALA A 124 -2.38 -3.61 -25.34
C ALA A 124 -2.66 -2.80 -24.05
N THR A 125 -3.09 -3.51 -23.02
CA THR A 125 -3.42 -2.96 -21.70
C THR A 125 -2.73 -3.80 -20.62
N PHE A 126 -2.08 -3.14 -19.68
CA PHE A 126 -1.23 -3.76 -18.67
C PHE A 126 -1.63 -3.30 -17.28
N ASP A 127 -2.32 -4.16 -16.54
CA ASP A 127 -2.50 -3.95 -15.10
C ASP A 127 -1.18 -4.21 -14.37
N VAL A 128 -0.45 -3.13 -14.13
CA VAL A 128 0.84 -3.13 -13.44
C VAL A 128 0.71 -3.32 -11.92
N THR A 129 -0.51 -3.27 -11.37
CA THR A 129 -0.70 -3.08 -9.92
C THR A 129 -0.30 -4.29 -9.08
N ALA A 130 -0.40 -5.50 -9.65
CA ALA A 130 0.19 -6.71 -9.10
C ALA A 130 1.63 -6.93 -9.58
N SER A 131 1.86 -6.80 -10.90
CA SER A 131 3.17 -6.96 -11.55
C SER A 131 3.21 -6.24 -12.91
N ASP A 132 4.29 -5.48 -13.16
CA ASP A 132 4.52 -4.80 -14.44
C ASP A 132 5.23 -5.66 -15.51
N GLU A 133 5.45 -6.95 -15.22
CA GLU A 133 6.22 -7.86 -16.07
C GLU A 133 5.71 -7.94 -17.52
N LYS A 134 4.39 -7.90 -17.69
CA LYS A 134 3.74 -7.96 -19.01
C LYS A 134 4.06 -6.71 -19.84
N LEU A 135 4.06 -5.53 -19.21
CA LEU A 135 4.45 -4.26 -19.83
C LEU A 135 5.94 -4.29 -20.23
N MET A 136 6.82 -4.65 -19.29
CA MET A 136 8.27 -4.77 -19.52
C MET A 136 8.58 -5.74 -20.68
N THR A 137 7.98 -6.93 -20.66
CA THR A 137 8.18 -7.99 -21.67
C THR A 137 7.61 -7.61 -23.04
N TRP A 138 6.61 -6.73 -23.07
CA TRP A 138 6.03 -6.21 -24.30
C TRP A 138 6.88 -5.08 -24.90
N LEU A 139 7.25 -4.08 -24.09
CA LEU A 139 8.11 -2.96 -24.50
C LEU A 139 9.44 -3.45 -25.10
N LEU A 140 10.03 -4.52 -24.55
CA LEU A 140 11.23 -5.17 -25.11
C LEU A 140 11.07 -5.65 -26.56
N LYS A 141 9.87 -6.10 -26.94
CA LYS A 141 9.56 -6.72 -28.25
C LYS A 141 9.14 -5.72 -29.32
N VAL A 142 8.82 -4.48 -28.95
CA VAL A 142 8.38 -3.42 -29.88
C VAL A 142 9.45 -3.20 -30.96
N PRO A 143 9.15 -3.30 -32.27
CA PRO A 143 10.17 -3.24 -33.32
C PRO A 143 10.94 -1.91 -33.35
N HIS A 144 12.17 -1.94 -33.89
CA HIS A 144 12.99 -0.72 -34.06
C HIS A 144 12.23 0.38 -34.82
N ALA A 145 12.48 1.64 -34.46
CA ALA A 145 11.81 2.83 -34.98
C ALA A 145 10.27 2.82 -34.90
N SER A 146 9.62 1.91 -34.16
CA SER A 146 8.17 1.96 -33.93
C SER A 146 7.81 3.11 -32.98
N LEU A 147 6.66 3.72 -33.23
CA LEU A 147 6.01 4.66 -32.32
C LEU A 147 5.40 3.88 -31.14
N LEU A 148 5.46 4.49 -29.96
CA LEU A 148 4.73 4.09 -28.76
C LEU A 148 3.84 5.25 -28.34
N VAL A 149 2.52 5.03 -28.30
CA VAL A 149 1.57 5.93 -27.67
C VAL A 149 1.01 5.24 -26.43
N ALA A 150 1.22 5.81 -25.25
CA ALA A 150 0.80 5.21 -23.98
C ALA A 150 0.23 6.25 -23.01
N ALA A 151 -0.71 5.83 -22.17
CA ALA A 151 -1.25 6.61 -21.06
C ALA A 151 -1.59 5.73 -19.84
N SER A 152 -1.41 6.27 -18.64
CA SER A 152 -1.81 5.60 -17.40
C SER A 152 -3.33 5.66 -17.16
N PHE A 153 -3.84 4.71 -16.38
CA PHE A 153 -5.20 4.72 -15.83
C PHE A 153 -5.19 4.22 -14.37
N GLY A 154 -5.80 5.00 -13.48
CA GLY A 154 -5.68 4.91 -12.04
C GLY A 154 -4.35 5.46 -11.53
N ASP A 155 -4.29 5.73 -10.23
CA ASP A 155 -3.01 5.94 -9.56
C ASP A 155 -2.24 4.61 -9.53
N VAL A 156 -1.16 4.55 -10.31
CA VAL A 156 -0.36 3.35 -10.59
C VAL A 156 1.15 3.63 -10.68
N ALA A 157 1.60 4.85 -10.35
CA ALA A 157 2.98 5.27 -10.56
C ALA A 157 3.99 4.39 -9.79
N GLU A 158 3.73 4.10 -8.52
CA GLU A 158 4.58 3.26 -7.66
C GLU A 158 4.44 1.75 -7.93
N HIS A 159 3.62 1.39 -8.92
CA HIS A 159 3.51 0.01 -9.43
C HIS A 159 4.29 -0.20 -10.74
N VAL A 160 4.77 0.86 -11.41
CA VAL A 160 5.65 0.77 -12.59
C VAL A 160 7.11 0.78 -12.14
N SER A 161 7.80 -0.35 -12.29
CA SER A 161 9.19 -0.53 -11.86
C SER A 161 10.16 0.41 -12.59
N ARG A 162 11.35 0.59 -12.01
CA ARG A 162 12.46 1.29 -12.66
C ARG A 162 12.79 0.68 -14.02
N GLN A 163 12.77 -0.65 -14.14
CA GLN A 163 13.06 -1.36 -15.38
C GLN A 163 12.05 -1.02 -16.48
N SER A 164 10.75 -0.96 -16.15
CA SER A 164 9.74 -0.46 -17.10
C SER A 164 9.92 1.02 -17.43
N ARG A 165 10.30 1.87 -16.46
CA ARG A 165 10.58 3.30 -16.70
C ARG A 165 11.77 3.50 -17.65
N GLN A 166 12.86 2.75 -17.48
CA GLN A 166 14.01 2.72 -18.40
C GLN A 166 13.60 2.32 -19.82
N LEU A 167 12.68 1.37 -19.97
CA LEU A 167 12.17 0.98 -21.29
C LEU A 167 11.40 2.11 -21.99
N PHE A 168 10.71 3.00 -21.26
CA PHE A 168 10.14 4.22 -21.83
C PHE A 168 11.20 5.28 -22.20
N GLU A 169 12.33 5.37 -21.49
CA GLU A 169 13.43 6.29 -21.85
C GLU A 169 13.97 6.00 -23.26
N ALA A 170 13.96 4.73 -23.69
CA ALA A 170 14.36 4.30 -25.03
C ALA A 170 13.35 4.65 -26.15
N PHE A 171 12.17 5.17 -25.79
CA PHE A 171 11.25 5.87 -26.71
C PHE A 171 11.38 7.41 -26.62
N GLY A 172 12.33 7.90 -25.83
CA GLY A 172 12.62 9.32 -25.62
C GLY A 172 12.10 9.93 -24.33
N ALA A 173 11.51 9.15 -23.40
CA ALA A 173 10.92 9.68 -22.16
C ALA A 173 11.95 10.33 -21.21
N ALA A 174 11.59 11.49 -20.65
CA ALA A 174 12.36 12.24 -19.66
C ALA A 174 11.51 12.82 -18.50
N LYS A 175 10.20 13.00 -18.69
CA LYS A 175 9.25 13.39 -17.63
C LYS A 175 8.74 12.17 -16.85
N ILE A 176 8.94 10.94 -17.35
CA ILE A 176 8.59 9.72 -16.60
C ILE A 176 9.32 9.64 -15.24
N ASP A 177 10.51 10.23 -15.13
CA ASP A 177 11.23 10.38 -13.86
C ASP A 177 10.49 11.24 -12.83
N LYS A 178 9.48 12.01 -13.23
CA LYS A 178 8.64 12.87 -12.38
C LYS A 178 7.26 12.28 -12.08
N TRP A 179 6.89 11.15 -12.70
CA TRP A 179 5.61 10.49 -12.48
C TRP A 179 5.59 9.75 -11.12
N ARG A 180 4.67 10.13 -10.23
CA ARG A 180 4.53 9.67 -8.83
C ARG A 180 3.06 9.54 -8.43
N VAL A 181 2.79 9.00 -7.23
CA VAL A 181 1.48 9.08 -6.54
C VAL A 181 0.80 10.44 -6.76
N GLY A 182 -0.50 10.43 -7.03
CA GLY A 182 -1.30 11.63 -7.29
C GLY A 182 -1.19 12.20 -8.70
N SER A 183 -0.50 11.51 -9.63
CA SER A 183 -0.36 11.94 -11.02
C SER A 183 -0.51 10.82 -12.05
N ALA A 184 -1.03 11.19 -13.23
CA ALA A 184 -1.02 10.38 -14.44
C ALA A 184 0.22 10.68 -15.30
N TYR A 185 0.52 9.76 -16.21
CA TYR A 185 1.55 9.91 -17.24
C TYR A 185 0.99 9.57 -18.62
N ALA A 186 1.46 10.28 -19.65
CA ALA A 186 1.23 9.91 -21.03
C ALA A 186 2.41 10.30 -21.92
N ILE A 187 2.63 9.51 -22.98
CA ILE A 187 3.75 9.65 -23.92
C ILE A 187 3.35 9.27 -25.35
N ILE A 188 3.94 9.99 -26.29
CA ILE A 188 4.15 9.62 -27.69
C ILE A 188 5.66 9.70 -27.93
N GLY A 189 6.28 8.55 -28.16
CA GLY A 189 7.71 8.42 -28.38
C GLY A 189 8.01 7.42 -29.49
N GLN A 190 9.28 7.23 -29.85
CA GLN A 190 9.70 6.35 -30.93
C GLN A 190 10.97 5.58 -30.56
N ARG A 191 10.98 4.25 -30.74
CA ARG A 191 12.08 3.39 -30.29
C ARG A 191 13.40 3.79 -30.95
N GLY A 192 14.34 4.32 -30.15
CA GLY A 192 15.68 4.72 -30.58
C GLY A 192 15.93 6.22 -30.71
N ILE A 193 14.97 7.09 -30.39
CA ILE A 193 15.21 8.54 -30.26
C ILE A 193 15.84 8.88 -28.89
N LYS A 194 16.37 10.10 -28.71
CA LYS A 194 17.10 10.47 -27.48
C LYS A 194 16.13 10.81 -26.34
N LYS A 195 16.56 10.60 -25.10
CA LYS A 195 15.88 11.08 -23.89
C LYS A 195 15.62 12.59 -23.98
N GLY A 196 14.34 12.98 -23.92
CA GLY A 196 13.86 14.35 -24.11
C GLY A 196 13.32 14.68 -25.50
N GLU A 197 13.42 13.77 -26.49
CA GLU A 197 12.84 13.94 -27.83
C GLU A 197 11.39 13.40 -27.93
N ALA A 198 10.86 12.77 -26.87
CA ALA A 198 9.47 12.32 -26.82
C ALA A 198 8.48 13.44 -26.45
N HIS A 199 7.28 13.35 -27.02
CA HIS A 199 6.13 14.15 -26.64
C HIS A 199 5.45 13.50 -25.42
N GLU A 200 5.56 14.07 -24.23
CA GLU A 200 5.03 13.46 -23.00
C GLU A 200 4.47 14.49 -21.99
N THR A 201 3.61 14.04 -21.08
CA THR A 201 3.05 14.84 -19.97
C THR A 201 2.99 14.06 -18.65
N VAL A 202 3.05 14.80 -17.54
CA VAL A 202 2.71 14.32 -16.18
C VAL A 202 1.67 15.29 -15.63
N SER A 203 0.45 14.83 -15.44
CA SER A 203 -0.69 15.65 -14.98
C SER A 203 -1.13 15.19 -13.59
N LYS A 204 -1.40 16.11 -12.67
CA LYS A 204 -1.95 15.75 -11.35
C LYS A 204 -3.44 15.44 -11.48
N PHE A 205 -3.92 14.42 -10.77
CA PHE A 205 -5.36 14.09 -10.80
C PHE A 205 -6.23 15.26 -10.30
N LEU A 206 -5.73 16.03 -9.34
CA LEU A 206 -6.43 17.15 -8.69
C LEU A 206 -6.13 18.53 -9.31
N ASP A 207 -5.69 18.58 -10.57
CA ASP A 207 -5.60 19.84 -11.32
C ASP A 207 -6.89 20.07 -12.11
N ASP A 208 -7.64 21.14 -11.80
CA ASP A 208 -8.92 21.46 -12.45
C ASP A 208 -8.76 21.96 -13.90
N SER A 209 -7.53 22.25 -14.34
CA SER A 209 -7.30 22.67 -15.73
C SER A 209 -7.39 21.50 -16.71
N THR A 210 -8.49 21.45 -17.47
CA THR A 210 -8.70 20.46 -18.56
C THR A 210 -7.55 20.48 -19.58
N SER A 211 -6.99 21.66 -19.84
CA SER A 211 -5.81 21.89 -20.68
C SER A 211 -4.48 21.35 -20.13
N ALA A 212 -4.39 20.93 -18.86
CA ALA A 212 -3.24 20.20 -18.33
C ALA A 212 -3.40 18.67 -18.42
N LYS A 213 -4.64 18.18 -18.59
CA LYS A 213 -4.98 16.75 -18.70
C LYS A 213 -5.11 16.29 -20.16
N LEU A 214 -5.43 17.18 -21.10
CA LEU A 214 -5.30 16.96 -22.55
C LEU A 214 -3.91 17.42 -23.02
N PHE A 215 -3.18 16.52 -23.66
CA PHE A 215 -1.87 16.79 -24.26
C PHE A 215 -1.96 16.58 -25.78
N GLU A 216 -1.90 17.67 -26.54
CA GLU A 216 -2.05 17.67 -28.00
C GLU A 216 -0.96 18.48 -28.72
N GLY A 217 -0.80 18.26 -30.02
CA GLY A 217 0.18 18.94 -30.86
C GLY A 217 0.38 18.28 -32.23
N CYS A 218 1.33 18.79 -33.00
CA CYS A 218 1.69 18.29 -34.34
C CYS A 218 3.11 17.72 -34.35
N PHE A 219 3.35 16.65 -35.11
CA PHE A 219 4.68 16.07 -35.34
C PHE A 219 4.79 15.42 -36.73
N GLU A 220 6.00 15.15 -37.19
CA GLU A 220 6.28 14.47 -38.45
C GLU A 220 6.75 13.02 -38.20
N LEU A 221 6.67 12.15 -39.21
CA LEU A 221 7.21 10.79 -39.12
C LEU A 221 8.56 10.70 -39.87
N PRO A 222 9.65 10.23 -39.22
CA PRO A 222 9.77 9.89 -37.79
C PRO A 222 9.84 11.14 -36.88
N ILE A 223 9.52 10.98 -35.58
CA ILE A 223 9.62 12.05 -34.55
C ILE A 223 11.03 12.67 -34.53
N ALA A 224 12.06 11.82 -34.61
CA ALA A 224 13.46 12.20 -34.66
C ALA A 224 14.31 11.09 -35.31
N GLU A 225 15.62 11.32 -35.43
CA GLU A 225 16.60 10.35 -35.95
C GLU A 225 16.74 9.12 -35.02
N ALA A 226 15.86 8.13 -35.20
CA ALA A 226 15.85 6.90 -34.41
C ALA A 226 17.06 6.00 -34.75
N LYS A 227 17.94 5.77 -33.77
CA LYS A 227 19.13 4.91 -33.91
C LYS A 227 18.84 3.50 -33.46
N GLU A 228 19.58 2.52 -33.96
CA GLU A 228 19.44 1.14 -33.50
C GLU A 228 19.96 1.04 -32.06
N VAL A 229 19.05 0.73 -31.12
CA VAL A 229 19.31 0.66 -29.68
C VAL A 229 18.87 -0.72 -29.18
N ASP A 230 19.86 -1.48 -28.73
CA ASP A 230 19.67 -2.63 -27.84
C ASP A 230 18.98 -2.14 -26.57
N LEU A 231 17.80 -2.69 -26.25
CA LEU A 231 17.12 -2.40 -25.00
C LEU A 231 17.82 -3.14 -23.86
N LYS A 232 18.86 -2.51 -23.31
CA LYS A 232 19.54 -2.94 -22.09
C LYS A 232 18.75 -2.42 -20.91
N ILE A 233 18.15 -3.34 -20.16
CA ILE A 233 17.63 -3.06 -18.83
C ILE A 233 18.85 -3.09 -17.90
N ASP A 234 19.22 -1.94 -17.35
CA ASP A 234 20.38 -1.83 -16.46
C ASP A 234 19.97 -2.12 -15.01
N GLY A 235 20.71 -3.04 -14.37
CA GLY A 235 20.45 -3.52 -13.01
C GLY A 235 20.08 -5.00 -12.97
N PRO A 236 19.96 -5.61 -11.77
CA PRO A 236 19.51 -6.99 -11.65
C PRO A 236 18.01 -7.12 -12.01
N PRO A 237 17.54 -8.33 -12.37
CA PRO A 237 16.12 -8.62 -12.47
C PRO A 237 15.40 -8.35 -11.13
N VAL A 238 14.19 -7.80 -11.18
CA VAL A 238 13.31 -7.72 -10.01
C VAL A 238 12.96 -9.15 -9.59
N HIS A 239 13.18 -9.51 -8.32
CA HIS A 239 12.64 -10.76 -7.78
C HIS A 239 11.12 -10.60 -7.64
N ARG A 240 10.34 -11.17 -8.58
CA ARG A 240 8.89 -10.99 -8.59
C ARG A 240 8.19 -11.88 -7.56
N ALA A 241 7.04 -11.39 -7.10
CA ALA A 241 6.16 -12.13 -6.21
C ALA A 241 5.25 -13.07 -7.03
N ASP A 242 5.15 -14.34 -6.63
CA ASP A 242 4.24 -15.31 -7.22
C ASP A 242 2.79 -14.98 -6.81
N GLU A 243 2.06 -14.33 -7.73
CA GLU A 243 0.64 -13.99 -7.59
C GLU A 243 -0.26 -15.21 -7.34
N SER A 244 0.15 -16.41 -7.78
CA SER A 244 -0.62 -17.65 -7.50
C SER A 244 -0.44 -18.09 -6.05
N LYS A 245 0.78 -17.99 -5.50
CA LYS A 245 1.05 -18.30 -4.09
C LYS A 245 0.45 -17.27 -3.15
N LEU A 246 0.46 -15.99 -3.52
CA LEU A 246 -0.27 -14.94 -2.79
C LEU A 246 -1.78 -15.22 -2.76
N ALA A 247 -2.37 -15.61 -3.90
CA ALA A 247 -3.79 -15.95 -3.98
C ALA A 247 -4.15 -17.24 -3.22
N GLU A 248 -3.31 -18.28 -3.26
CA GLU A 248 -3.48 -19.50 -2.47
C GLU A 248 -3.47 -19.22 -0.96
N LEU A 249 -2.53 -18.39 -0.49
CA LEU A 249 -2.42 -18.03 0.93
C LEU A 249 -3.58 -17.13 1.40
N GLY A 250 -4.05 -16.21 0.57
CA GLY A 250 -5.23 -15.37 0.87
C GLY A 250 -6.57 -16.11 0.79
N ALA A 251 -6.69 -17.17 -0.03
CA ALA A 251 -7.93 -17.93 -0.16
C ALA A 251 -8.37 -18.62 1.15
N PHE A 252 -7.46 -18.85 2.09
CA PHE A 252 -7.74 -19.47 3.39
C PHE A 252 -8.67 -18.64 4.29
N GLU A 253 -8.78 -17.32 4.08
CA GLU A 253 -9.76 -16.49 4.78
C GLU A 253 -11.18 -16.68 4.21
N ALA A 254 -11.31 -16.85 2.89
CA ALA A 254 -12.59 -17.19 2.25
C ALA A 254 -13.11 -18.58 2.64
N ASP A 255 -12.22 -19.51 3.03
CA ASP A 255 -12.58 -20.82 3.59
C ASP A 255 -13.42 -20.70 4.89
N LEU A 256 -13.22 -19.64 5.69
CA LEU A 256 -13.99 -19.40 6.91
C LEU A 256 -15.45 -18.98 6.61
N LEU A 257 -15.72 -18.43 5.43
CA LEU A 257 -17.08 -18.11 4.96
C LEU A 257 -17.86 -19.35 4.46
N GLN A 258 -17.20 -20.49 4.20
CA GLN A 258 -17.82 -21.68 3.58
C GLN A 258 -18.75 -22.49 4.50
N ARG A 259 -19.32 -21.89 5.55
CA ARG A 259 -20.28 -22.58 6.46
C ARG A 259 -21.69 -22.76 5.89
N LYS A 260 -21.90 -22.46 4.60
CA LYS A 260 -23.08 -22.83 3.81
C LYS A 260 -22.65 -23.25 2.41
N ASP A 261 -23.07 -24.43 1.97
CA ASP A 261 -22.99 -24.82 0.56
C ASP A 261 -23.87 -23.90 -0.30
N VAL A 262 -23.39 -23.54 -1.49
CA VAL A 262 -24.18 -22.76 -2.46
C VAL A 262 -25.15 -23.69 -3.19
N GLU A 263 -26.46 -23.56 -2.94
CA GLU A 263 -27.46 -24.32 -3.67
C GLU A 263 -27.64 -23.74 -5.08
N TYR A 264 -27.51 -24.59 -6.12
CA TYR A 264 -27.66 -24.16 -7.51
C TYR A 264 -29.04 -24.54 -8.06
N GLY A 265 -29.88 -23.53 -8.31
CA GLY A 265 -31.20 -23.71 -8.88
C GLY A 265 -31.21 -24.14 -10.35
N ALA A 266 -32.38 -23.97 -10.97
CA ALA A 266 -32.61 -24.36 -12.36
C ALA A 266 -31.57 -23.73 -13.33
N LYS A 267 -31.26 -24.45 -14.41
CA LYS A 267 -30.45 -23.93 -15.51
C LYS A 267 -31.28 -22.91 -16.29
N TRP A 268 -30.85 -21.65 -16.28
CA TRP A 268 -31.45 -20.58 -17.06
C TRP A 268 -30.42 -20.09 -18.09
N LYS A 269 -30.54 -20.57 -19.34
CA LYS A 269 -29.54 -20.30 -20.38
C LYS A 269 -29.31 -18.79 -20.54
N ASN A 270 -28.04 -18.38 -20.51
CA ASN A 270 -27.60 -16.97 -20.58
C ASN A 270 -28.27 -16.05 -19.53
N CYS A 271 -28.80 -16.59 -18.43
CA CYS A 271 -29.66 -15.86 -17.49
C CYS A 271 -30.79 -15.08 -18.18
N GLY A 272 -31.41 -15.68 -19.20
CA GLY A 272 -32.52 -15.09 -19.96
C GLY A 272 -32.13 -14.26 -21.18
N MET A 273 -30.84 -13.94 -21.37
CA MET A 273 -30.40 -13.14 -22.52
C MET A 273 -30.47 -13.90 -23.84
N SER A 274 -30.97 -13.20 -24.88
CA SER A 274 -31.09 -13.75 -26.24
C SER A 274 -29.75 -14.02 -26.93
N ARG A 275 -28.67 -13.37 -26.49
CA ARG A 275 -27.28 -13.60 -26.91
C ARG A 275 -26.45 -14.14 -25.73
N PRO A 276 -25.47 -15.02 -25.97
CA PRO A 276 -24.51 -15.42 -24.94
C PRO A 276 -23.47 -14.30 -24.69
N CYS A 277 -22.78 -14.38 -23.55
CA CYS A 277 -21.60 -13.58 -23.27
C CYS A 277 -20.33 -14.24 -23.84
N ASN A 278 -19.21 -13.53 -23.82
CA ASN A 278 -17.91 -14.14 -24.11
C ASN A 278 -17.39 -14.86 -22.86
N GLU A 279 -17.43 -16.18 -22.85
CA GLU A 279 -17.11 -16.99 -21.66
C GLU A 279 -15.64 -16.84 -21.20
N ASP A 280 -14.75 -16.29 -22.03
CA ASP A 280 -13.37 -15.97 -21.64
C ASP A 280 -13.28 -14.76 -20.70
N ASP A 281 -14.04 -13.68 -20.95
CA ASP A 281 -13.89 -12.38 -20.26
C ASP A 281 -15.09 -11.94 -19.42
N SER A 282 -16.25 -12.57 -19.57
CA SER A 282 -17.52 -12.11 -18.99
C SER A 282 -18.47 -13.25 -18.59
N ILE A 283 -19.43 -12.90 -17.74
CA ILE A 283 -20.34 -13.81 -17.05
C ILE A 283 -21.78 -13.33 -17.33
N ALA A 284 -22.66 -14.22 -17.80
CA ALA A 284 -24.07 -13.89 -17.92
C ALA A 284 -24.71 -13.74 -16.52
N VAL A 285 -25.32 -12.58 -16.25
CA VAL A 285 -26.03 -12.30 -14.99
C VAL A 285 -27.44 -11.75 -15.22
N HIS A 286 -28.31 -11.93 -14.23
CA HIS A 286 -29.65 -11.35 -14.16
C HIS A 286 -30.01 -11.02 -12.71
N PHE A 287 -30.70 -9.89 -12.53
CA PHE A 287 -31.20 -9.41 -11.24
C PHE A 287 -32.67 -9.03 -11.35
N PHE A 288 -33.45 -9.45 -10.35
CA PHE A 288 -34.85 -9.10 -10.15
C PHE A 288 -35.12 -8.79 -8.68
N SER A 289 -35.64 -7.61 -8.37
CA SER A 289 -35.87 -7.15 -6.98
C SER A 289 -37.23 -7.47 -6.38
N GLY A 290 -38.14 -8.12 -7.13
CA GLY A 290 -39.54 -8.28 -6.75
C GLY A 290 -40.39 -7.02 -6.94
N GLU A 291 -41.68 -7.19 -7.26
CA GLU A 291 -42.68 -6.10 -7.30
C GLU A 291 -43.21 -5.71 -5.91
N HIS A 292 -43.34 -6.69 -5.01
CA HIS A 292 -43.82 -6.52 -3.64
C HIS A 292 -43.38 -7.72 -2.79
N LYS A 293 -43.56 -7.62 -1.46
CA LYS A 293 -43.17 -8.60 -0.43
C LYS A 293 -43.58 -10.08 -0.62
N ASP A 294 -44.36 -10.43 -1.64
CA ASP A 294 -44.83 -11.80 -1.92
C ASP A 294 -44.24 -12.36 -3.24
N ASP A 295 -43.47 -11.56 -3.98
CA ASP A 295 -42.84 -11.88 -5.26
C ASP A 295 -41.30 -11.88 -5.11
N HIS A 296 -40.75 -13.03 -4.74
CA HIS A 296 -39.36 -13.19 -4.29
C HIS A 296 -38.31 -12.70 -5.32
N PRO A 297 -37.17 -12.17 -4.83
CA PRO A 297 -36.10 -11.67 -5.68
C PRO A 297 -35.43 -12.83 -6.41
N LYS A 298 -34.90 -12.54 -7.61
CA LYS A 298 -34.21 -13.55 -8.42
C LYS A 298 -32.83 -13.06 -8.81
N MET A 299 -31.84 -13.92 -8.66
CA MET A 299 -30.48 -13.68 -9.11
C MET A 299 -30.01 -14.90 -9.90
N CYS A 300 -29.53 -14.68 -11.12
CA CYS A 300 -28.87 -15.72 -11.91
C CYS A 300 -27.46 -15.27 -12.27
N ILE A 301 -26.50 -16.19 -12.17
CA ILE A 301 -25.09 -15.99 -12.52
C ILE A 301 -24.60 -17.24 -13.25
N GLY A 302 -23.84 -17.07 -14.34
CA GLY A 302 -23.26 -18.19 -15.09
C GLY A 302 -24.31 -19.15 -15.69
N GLY A 303 -25.54 -18.68 -15.91
CA GLY A 303 -26.66 -19.49 -16.38
C GLY A 303 -27.32 -20.39 -15.32
N ARG A 304 -27.10 -20.11 -14.03
CA ARG A 304 -27.75 -20.76 -12.88
C ARG A 304 -28.47 -19.75 -12.01
N LEU A 305 -29.69 -20.06 -11.58
CA LEU A 305 -30.33 -19.34 -10.47
C LEU A 305 -29.58 -19.61 -9.15
N LEU A 306 -29.34 -18.54 -8.40
CA LEU A 306 -28.77 -18.53 -7.05
C LEU A 306 -29.81 -18.08 -6.02
N PHE A 307 -30.62 -17.09 -6.36
CA PHE A 307 -31.78 -16.69 -5.56
C PHE A 307 -33.03 -16.82 -6.44
N ASP A 308 -34.06 -17.41 -5.85
CA ASP A 308 -35.45 -17.50 -6.30
C ASP A 308 -36.28 -17.91 -5.07
N LYS A 309 -37.60 -17.99 -5.18
CA LYS A 309 -38.44 -18.51 -4.10
C LYS A 309 -37.95 -19.90 -3.65
N ASP A 310 -37.86 -20.08 -2.34
CA ASP A 310 -37.44 -21.31 -1.65
C ASP A 310 -35.99 -21.79 -1.99
N LEU A 311 -35.11 -20.89 -2.47
CA LEU A 311 -33.70 -21.17 -2.81
C LEU A 311 -32.74 -20.23 -2.06
N ASN A 312 -31.68 -20.78 -1.43
CA ASN A 312 -30.65 -20.06 -0.64
C ASN A 312 -31.19 -19.02 0.35
N ASN A 313 -32.40 -19.23 0.89
CA ASN A 313 -33.12 -18.30 1.78
C ASN A 313 -33.44 -16.91 1.15
N ALA A 314 -33.72 -16.82 -0.16
CA ALA A 314 -34.08 -15.56 -0.82
C ALA A 314 -35.22 -14.79 -0.11
N GLY A 315 -34.87 -13.68 0.54
CA GLY A 315 -35.72 -13.02 1.55
C GLY A 315 -35.56 -11.50 1.63
N ARG A 316 -36.35 -10.86 2.50
CA ARG A 316 -36.39 -9.41 2.73
C ARG A 316 -35.01 -8.90 3.15
N GLY A 317 -34.63 -7.68 2.75
CA GLY A 317 -33.30 -7.14 3.00
C GLY A 317 -32.39 -7.30 1.79
N LEU A 318 -31.14 -7.70 2.00
CA LEU A 318 -30.13 -7.85 0.96
C LEU A 318 -29.80 -9.33 0.72
N ASN A 319 -29.75 -9.72 -0.56
CA ASN A 319 -29.40 -11.05 -1.03
C ASN A 319 -28.11 -10.93 -1.86
N LEU A 320 -27.05 -11.63 -1.47
CA LEU A 320 -25.68 -11.44 -1.94
C LEU A 320 -25.06 -12.73 -2.49
N ALA A 321 -24.22 -12.59 -3.51
CA ALA A 321 -23.35 -13.64 -4.02
C ALA A 321 -21.90 -13.12 -4.16
N MET A 322 -20.93 -13.89 -3.68
CA MET A 322 -19.49 -13.64 -3.89
C MET A 322 -18.99 -14.48 -5.07
N LEU A 323 -18.16 -13.89 -5.93
CA LEU A 323 -17.56 -14.54 -7.10
C LEU A 323 -16.04 -14.39 -7.09
N GLU A 324 -15.34 -15.47 -7.44
CA GLU A 324 -13.91 -15.42 -7.77
C GLU A 324 -13.74 -14.85 -9.19
N PRO A 325 -12.90 -13.82 -9.39
CA PRO A 325 -12.88 -13.04 -10.63
C PRO A 325 -12.33 -13.82 -11.84
N LYS A 326 -11.25 -14.61 -11.69
CA LYS A 326 -10.55 -15.23 -12.83
C LYS A 326 -11.40 -16.31 -13.52
N THR A 327 -12.16 -17.06 -12.73
CA THR A 327 -13.05 -18.14 -13.19
C THR A 327 -14.49 -17.70 -13.37
N GLY A 328 -14.94 -16.65 -12.66
CA GLY A 328 -16.36 -16.30 -12.54
C GLY A 328 -17.18 -17.26 -11.69
N LYS A 329 -16.53 -18.16 -10.93
CA LYS A 329 -17.20 -19.13 -10.05
C LYS A 329 -17.79 -18.41 -8.84
N VAL A 330 -19.07 -18.69 -8.54
CA VAL A 330 -19.71 -18.30 -7.28
C VAL A 330 -19.09 -19.10 -6.13
N THR A 331 -18.54 -18.41 -5.13
CA THR A 331 -17.82 -19.00 -4.00
C THR A 331 -18.62 -18.99 -2.70
N ALA A 332 -19.52 -18.02 -2.51
CA ALA A 332 -20.45 -17.98 -1.38
C ALA A 332 -21.75 -17.24 -1.76
N VAL A 333 -22.81 -17.48 -0.99
CA VAL A 333 -24.06 -16.71 -1.03
C VAL A 333 -24.52 -16.38 0.39
N ALA A 334 -25.20 -15.24 0.56
CA ALA A 334 -25.73 -14.80 1.85
C ALA A 334 -27.03 -14.02 1.70
N HIS A 335 -27.81 -14.01 2.78
CA HIS A 335 -29.04 -13.23 2.93
C HIS A 335 -29.02 -12.57 4.31
N PHE A 336 -29.40 -11.30 4.39
CA PHE A 336 -29.48 -10.53 5.63
C PHE A 336 -30.72 -9.63 5.62
N ASP A 337 -31.56 -9.76 6.65
CA ASP A 337 -32.79 -8.97 6.80
C ASP A 337 -32.51 -7.58 7.40
N THR A 338 -31.90 -6.71 6.60
CA THR A 338 -31.52 -5.34 6.98
C THR A 338 -32.72 -4.38 7.16
N TYR A 339 -33.93 -4.92 7.30
CA TYR A 339 -35.11 -4.21 7.80
C TYR A 339 -35.38 -4.47 9.28
N GLU A 340 -35.30 -5.73 9.72
CA GLU A 340 -35.61 -6.13 11.11
C GLU A 340 -34.34 -6.36 11.97
N ASP A 341 -33.27 -6.91 11.41
CA ASP A 341 -32.02 -7.22 12.10
C ASP A 341 -30.95 -6.12 11.92
N GLU A 342 -30.17 -5.84 12.97
CA GLU A 342 -28.98 -4.98 12.88
C GLU A 342 -27.95 -5.58 11.90
N SER A 343 -27.44 -4.79 10.96
CA SER A 343 -26.62 -5.28 9.84
C SER A 343 -25.16 -5.67 10.22
N HIS A 344 -24.92 -6.17 11.43
CA HIS A 344 -23.59 -6.61 11.91
C HIS A 344 -23.06 -7.80 11.10
N GLY A 345 -23.87 -8.86 10.95
CA GLY A 345 -23.48 -10.05 10.16
C GLY A 345 -23.24 -9.75 8.69
N LEU A 346 -23.88 -8.71 8.14
CA LEU A 346 -23.60 -8.20 6.80
C LEU A 346 -22.23 -7.52 6.74
N VAL A 347 -21.87 -6.69 7.73
CA VAL A 347 -20.54 -6.07 7.83
C VAL A 347 -19.46 -7.14 7.94
N GLU A 348 -19.62 -8.12 8.84
CA GLU A 348 -18.69 -9.24 8.99
C GLU A 348 -18.49 -10.02 7.68
N TRP A 349 -19.58 -10.29 6.95
CA TRP A 349 -19.52 -10.98 5.67
C TRP A 349 -18.83 -10.14 4.58
N LEU A 350 -19.14 -8.84 4.48
CA LEU A 350 -18.54 -7.92 3.51
C LEU A 350 -17.07 -7.57 3.79
N ASP A 351 -16.63 -7.67 5.05
CA ASP A 351 -15.21 -7.51 5.42
C ASP A 351 -14.39 -8.79 5.23
N ALA A 352 -14.99 -9.97 5.36
CA ALA A 352 -14.35 -11.24 5.03
C ALA A 352 -14.31 -11.56 3.51
N VAL A 353 -14.88 -10.70 2.64
CA VAL A 353 -14.68 -10.80 1.19
C VAL A 353 -13.22 -10.45 0.86
N PRO A 354 -12.42 -11.35 0.25
CA PRO A 354 -11.03 -11.06 -0.04
C PRO A 354 -10.87 -9.96 -1.11
N THR A 355 -9.82 -9.15 -0.98
CA THR A 355 -9.49 -8.09 -1.95
C THR A 355 -9.44 -8.64 -3.38
N GLY A 356 -10.12 -7.97 -4.31
CA GLY A 356 -10.27 -8.38 -5.69
C GLY A 356 -11.46 -9.30 -5.99
N TYR A 357 -12.15 -9.86 -5.00
CA TYR A 357 -13.39 -10.64 -5.24
C TYR A 357 -14.58 -9.73 -5.57
N ILE A 358 -15.49 -10.25 -6.40
CA ILE A 358 -16.69 -9.54 -6.86
C ILE A 358 -17.87 -9.89 -5.93
N VAL A 359 -18.70 -8.89 -5.61
CA VAL A 359 -19.90 -9.03 -4.77
C VAL A 359 -21.12 -8.54 -5.56
N ALA A 360 -22.02 -9.44 -5.89
CA ALA A 360 -23.30 -9.16 -6.53
C ALA A 360 -24.43 -9.12 -5.48
N VAL A 361 -25.34 -8.15 -5.56
CA VAL A 361 -26.37 -7.86 -4.57
C VAL A 361 -27.71 -7.52 -5.23
N VAL A 362 -28.82 -7.95 -4.63
CA VAL A 362 -30.17 -7.45 -4.93
C VAL A 362 -30.98 -7.26 -3.64
N SER A 363 -31.73 -6.15 -3.55
CA SER A 363 -32.65 -5.89 -2.44
C SER A 363 -34.03 -6.51 -2.68
N PHE A 364 -34.78 -6.76 -1.59
CA PHE A 364 -36.18 -7.19 -1.64
C PHE A 364 -37.01 -6.66 -0.46
N ASP A 365 -38.26 -6.29 -0.75
CA ASP A 365 -39.26 -5.69 0.15
C ASP A 365 -38.79 -4.39 0.82
N GLU A 366 -37.87 -4.48 1.78
CA GLU A 366 -37.23 -3.37 2.48
C GLU A 366 -35.82 -3.82 2.90
N ALA A 367 -34.81 -2.94 2.77
CA ALA A 367 -33.40 -3.28 3.01
C ALA A 367 -32.56 -2.15 3.64
N SER A 368 -33.20 -1.12 4.19
CA SER A 368 -32.54 0.14 4.56
C SER A 368 -32.73 0.58 6.01
N ASN A 369 -33.76 0.07 6.70
CA ASN A 369 -34.18 0.51 8.03
C ASN A 369 -33.14 0.22 9.14
N GLN A 370 -32.43 -0.92 9.05
CA GLN A 370 -31.36 -1.31 9.98
C GLN A 370 -29.99 -1.46 9.27
N LEU A 371 -29.88 -0.93 8.05
CA LEU A 371 -28.63 -0.94 7.28
C LEU A 371 -27.66 0.14 7.80
N SER A 372 -26.64 -0.30 8.52
CA SER A 372 -25.68 0.57 9.20
C SER A 372 -24.82 1.40 8.23
N GLU A 373 -24.36 2.55 8.69
CA GLU A 373 -23.40 3.39 7.95
C GLU A 373 -22.12 2.64 7.59
N MET A 374 -21.69 1.65 8.38
CA MET A 374 -20.54 0.81 8.05
C MET A 374 -20.83 -0.11 6.86
N ALA A 375 -22.01 -0.74 6.80
CA ALA A 375 -22.40 -1.55 5.63
C ALA A 375 -22.52 -0.67 4.37
N ARG A 376 -23.10 0.53 4.50
CA ARG A 376 -23.18 1.51 3.41
C ARG A 376 -21.79 1.93 2.91
N ARG A 377 -20.85 2.15 3.84
CA ARG A 377 -19.45 2.51 3.55
C ARG A 377 -18.69 1.40 2.83
N ILE A 378 -18.82 0.14 3.27
CA ILE A 378 -18.14 -0.98 2.62
C ILE A 378 -18.68 -1.19 1.19
N PHE A 379 -19.99 -1.01 0.95
CA PHE A 379 -20.52 -1.02 -0.42
C PHE A 379 -20.00 0.14 -1.28
N TYR A 380 -19.87 1.33 -0.72
CA TYR A 380 -19.26 2.49 -1.39
C TYR A 380 -17.80 2.19 -1.81
N GLU A 381 -17.01 1.55 -0.93
CA GLU A 381 -15.63 1.11 -1.19
C GLU A 381 -15.52 -0.17 -2.05
N MET A 382 -16.62 -0.92 -2.22
CA MET A 382 -16.79 -1.93 -3.28
C MET A 382 -17.24 -1.30 -4.61
N GLY A 383 -17.41 0.02 -4.67
CA GLY A 383 -17.74 0.76 -5.89
C GLY A 383 -19.22 1.10 -6.09
N SER A 384 -20.00 1.28 -5.03
CA SER A 384 -21.37 1.81 -5.11
C SER A 384 -21.38 3.35 -5.12
N SER A 385 -22.09 3.96 -6.08
CA SER A 385 -22.44 5.38 -6.04
C SER A 385 -23.78 5.62 -5.34
N MET A 386 -24.69 4.62 -5.33
CA MET A 386 -26.10 4.83 -4.98
C MET A 386 -26.49 4.39 -3.56
N ILE A 387 -25.65 3.63 -2.83
CA ILE A 387 -26.00 3.06 -1.52
C ILE A 387 -26.42 4.09 -0.46
N ASN A 388 -25.83 5.29 -0.48
CA ASN A 388 -26.22 6.39 0.42
C ASN A 388 -27.60 7.01 0.07
N ARG A 389 -28.18 6.63 -1.07
CA ARG A 389 -29.55 6.98 -1.48
C ARG A 389 -30.57 5.86 -1.15
N LEU A 390 -30.13 4.66 -0.77
CA LEU A 390 -31.00 3.51 -0.44
C LEU A 390 -31.84 3.81 0.81
N LYS A 391 -33.17 3.76 0.63
CA LYS A 391 -34.21 4.20 1.58
C LYS A 391 -35.37 3.22 1.63
N PHE A 392 -36.29 3.44 2.57
CA PHE A 392 -37.43 2.56 2.84
C PHE A 392 -38.15 2.10 1.57
N ARG A 393 -38.14 0.79 1.29
CA ARG A 393 -38.75 0.13 0.12
C ARG A 393 -38.19 0.52 -1.25
N ALA A 394 -36.93 0.94 -1.31
CA ALA A 394 -36.22 1.12 -2.57
C ALA A 394 -35.73 -0.21 -3.16
N SER A 395 -35.94 -0.38 -4.46
CA SER A 395 -35.44 -1.51 -5.23
C SER A 395 -34.03 -1.18 -5.72
N TRP A 396 -33.07 -2.05 -5.44
CA TRP A 396 -31.65 -1.83 -5.69
C TRP A 396 -30.99 -3.13 -6.16
N TYR A 397 -30.08 -3.00 -7.13
CA TYR A 397 -29.09 -4.04 -7.42
C TYR A 397 -27.72 -3.39 -7.53
N PHE A 398 -26.68 -4.16 -7.23
CA PHE A 398 -25.30 -3.69 -7.23
C PHE A 398 -24.33 -4.83 -7.50
N VAL A 399 -23.27 -4.59 -8.28
CA VAL A 399 -22.18 -5.55 -8.49
C VAL A 399 -20.81 -4.88 -8.33
N GLY A 400 -20.28 -4.93 -7.12
CA GLY A 400 -19.01 -4.33 -6.72
C GLY A 400 -17.83 -5.28 -6.72
N GLN A 401 -16.64 -4.77 -6.38
CA GLN A 401 -15.42 -5.56 -6.18
C GLN A 401 -14.63 -5.02 -4.97
N LYS A 402 -14.22 -5.88 -4.02
CA LYS A 402 -13.50 -5.44 -2.82
C LYS A 402 -12.17 -4.79 -3.21
N GLY A 403 -11.96 -3.54 -2.80
CA GLY A 403 -10.74 -2.77 -3.12
C GLY A 403 -10.73 -2.12 -4.51
N ILE A 404 -11.89 -1.91 -5.14
CA ILE A 404 -11.97 -1.12 -6.38
C ILE A 404 -11.84 0.38 -6.10
N GLY A 405 -11.02 1.07 -6.91
CA GLY A 405 -10.72 2.50 -6.70
C GLY A 405 -11.76 3.50 -7.22
N ALA A 406 -12.95 3.08 -7.65
CA ALA A 406 -14.07 3.96 -8.03
C ALA A 406 -15.39 3.17 -8.23
N TYR A 407 -16.44 3.86 -8.67
CA TYR A 407 -17.77 3.28 -8.84
C TYR A 407 -17.85 2.30 -10.02
N THR A 408 -18.70 1.28 -9.86
CA THR A 408 -19.06 0.34 -10.93
C THR A 408 -20.28 0.85 -11.72
N PRO A 409 -20.38 0.54 -13.02
CA PRO A 409 -21.57 0.84 -13.82
C PRO A 409 -22.69 -0.21 -13.63
N PHE A 410 -22.54 -1.13 -12.66
CA PHE A 410 -23.41 -2.29 -12.45
C PHE A 410 -24.30 -2.08 -11.23
N GLU A 411 -24.94 -0.91 -11.18
CA GLU A 411 -25.80 -0.46 -10.10
C GLU A 411 -27.02 0.30 -10.67
N ASP A 412 -28.19 0.10 -10.07
CA ASP A 412 -29.40 0.93 -10.30
C ASP A 412 -30.27 0.94 -9.05
N LEU A 413 -31.05 2.01 -8.87
CA LEU A 413 -31.81 2.30 -7.67
C LEU A 413 -33.14 3.01 -7.97
N ASN A 414 -34.25 2.29 -7.90
CA ASN A 414 -35.58 2.88 -7.93
C ASN A 414 -36.00 3.34 -6.53
N ILE A 415 -36.38 4.61 -6.40
CA ILE A 415 -36.90 5.20 -5.15
C ILE A 415 -38.45 5.20 -5.19
N PRO A 416 -39.13 4.79 -4.10
CA PRO A 416 -40.59 4.73 -4.09
C PRO A 416 -41.26 6.10 -3.98
N GLN A 417 -42.52 6.18 -4.42
CA GLN A 417 -43.38 7.34 -4.21
C GLN A 417 -44.29 7.09 -2.98
N GLY A 418 -44.00 7.80 -1.89
CA GLY A 418 -44.72 7.64 -0.62
C GLY A 418 -44.39 6.31 0.07
N ASN A 419 -45.40 5.61 0.56
CA ASN A 419 -45.24 4.35 1.32
C ASN A 419 -45.35 3.07 0.46
N ASN A 420 -45.48 3.21 -0.86
CA ASN A 420 -45.50 2.09 -1.79
C ASN A 420 -44.11 1.46 -1.93
N TRP A 421 -44.02 0.31 -2.59
CA TRP A 421 -42.75 -0.20 -3.10
C TRP A 421 -42.29 0.62 -4.31
N ALA A 422 -40.98 0.61 -4.56
CA ALA A 422 -40.42 1.16 -5.79
C ALA A 422 -40.75 0.25 -6.98
N ASN A 423 -40.56 0.76 -8.21
CA ASN A 423 -40.66 -0.09 -9.40
C ASN A 423 -39.62 -1.22 -9.31
N PRO A 424 -39.97 -2.46 -9.66
CA PRO A 424 -39.00 -3.56 -9.65
C PRO A 424 -37.84 -3.24 -10.59
N ILE A 425 -36.63 -3.56 -10.16
CA ILE A 425 -35.49 -3.66 -11.07
C ILE A 425 -35.56 -5.05 -11.69
N GLN A 426 -35.50 -5.12 -13.03
CA GLN A 426 -35.34 -6.35 -13.78
C GLN A 426 -34.32 -6.13 -14.89
N THR A 427 -33.09 -6.63 -14.73
CA THR A 427 -31.98 -6.40 -15.66
C THR A 427 -31.17 -7.67 -15.93
N SER A 428 -30.58 -7.77 -17.12
CA SER A 428 -29.72 -8.90 -17.51
C SER A 428 -28.58 -8.38 -18.40
N PHE A 429 -27.33 -8.75 -18.11
CA PHE A 429 -26.17 -8.26 -18.84
C PHE A 429 -24.97 -9.22 -18.73
N CYS A 430 -23.91 -8.93 -19.48
CA CYS A 430 -22.62 -9.63 -19.39
C CYS A 430 -21.72 -8.87 -18.41
N LEU A 431 -21.58 -9.39 -17.19
CA LEU A 431 -20.69 -8.87 -16.15
C LEU A 431 -19.23 -9.20 -16.50
N PRO A 432 -18.32 -8.22 -16.61
CA PRO A 432 -16.90 -8.50 -16.82
C PRO A 432 -16.27 -9.25 -15.63
N LYS A 433 -15.39 -10.21 -15.91
CA LYS A 433 -14.62 -10.96 -14.90
C LYS A 433 -13.64 -10.10 -14.09
N SER A 434 -13.31 -8.89 -14.56
CA SER A 434 -12.51 -7.91 -13.83
C SER A 434 -13.20 -6.55 -13.90
N LEU A 435 -13.58 -6.01 -12.73
CA LEU A 435 -14.25 -4.71 -12.63
C LEU A 435 -13.25 -3.55 -12.51
N HIS A 436 -11.94 -3.83 -12.35
CA HIS A 436 -10.87 -2.82 -12.36
C HIS A 436 -10.82 -1.96 -13.64
N LYS A 437 -11.47 -2.37 -14.75
CA LYS A 437 -11.70 -1.51 -15.94
C LYS A 437 -12.52 -0.22 -15.64
N TRP A 438 -13.21 -0.18 -14.51
CA TRP A 438 -14.08 0.93 -14.08
C TRP A 438 -13.52 1.76 -12.92
N ALA A 439 -12.40 1.32 -12.32
CA ALA A 439 -11.64 2.15 -11.38
C ALA A 439 -11.28 3.50 -12.01
N GLY A 440 -11.26 4.58 -11.21
CA GLY A 440 -11.05 5.96 -11.66
C GLY A 440 -12.29 6.76 -12.07
N ARG A 441 -13.47 6.15 -12.30
CA ARG A 441 -14.67 6.88 -12.77
C ARG A 441 -15.63 7.33 -11.66
N LYS A 442 -15.93 8.63 -11.58
CA LYS A 442 -17.01 9.21 -10.76
C LYS A 442 -18.26 9.45 -11.62
N GLU A 443 -19.44 9.57 -10.99
CA GLU A 443 -20.67 9.98 -11.69
C GLU A 443 -20.57 11.44 -12.15
N ALA A 444 -20.82 11.68 -13.44
CA ALA A 444 -20.91 13.03 -14.02
C ALA A 444 -22.19 13.80 -13.64
N SER A 445 -22.88 13.43 -12.55
CA SER A 445 -24.24 13.87 -12.22
C SER A 445 -24.37 14.63 -10.88
N SER A 446 -23.38 14.59 -9.99
CA SER A 446 -23.48 15.21 -8.65
C SER A 446 -22.96 16.65 -8.59
N SER A 447 -23.58 17.56 -9.34
CA SER A 447 -23.27 19.00 -9.27
C SER A 447 -23.83 19.65 -7.99
N LEU A 448 -23.12 19.52 -6.87
CA LEU A 448 -23.54 20.10 -5.58
C LEU A 448 -22.59 21.21 -5.09
N SER A 449 -23.03 22.46 -5.27
CA SER A 449 -22.60 23.70 -4.61
C SER A 449 -21.13 23.85 -4.17
N SER A 450 -20.38 24.66 -4.91
CA SER A 450 -19.03 25.14 -4.55
C SER A 450 -19.00 26.05 -3.30
N SER A 451 -18.29 25.66 -2.24
CA SER A 451 -17.84 26.62 -1.20
C SER A 451 -16.73 26.10 -0.25
N SER A 452 -15.53 25.78 -0.75
CA SER A 452 -14.27 25.88 0.02
C SER A 452 -13.06 25.62 -0.91
N VAL A 453 -11.86 26.03 -0.47
CA VAL A 453 -10.60 25.60 -1.09
C VAL A 453 -10.51 24.08 -0.99
N ALA A 454 -10.03 23.40 -2.03
CA ALA A 454 -10.00 21.94 -2.08
C ALA A 454 -8.98 21.35 -1.08
N ASP A 455 -9.45 20.98 0.10
CA ASP A 455 -8.74 20.07 1.01
C ASP A 455 -8.40 18.78 0.24
N VAL A 456 -7.11 18.51 0.02
CA VAL A 456 -6.64 17.26 -0.57
C VAL A 456 -6.82 16.15 0.47
N ARG A 457 -7.97 15.45 0.42
CA ARG A 457 -8.31 14.44 1.43
C ARG A 457 -7.73 13.07 1.10
N ASN A 458 -6.94 12.50 2.00
CA ASN A 458 -6.47 11.12 1.89
C ASN A 458 -7.62 10.19 2.33
N LEU A 459 -8.58 9.94 1.43
CA LEU A 459 -9.79 9.17 1.73
C LEU A 459 -9.50 7.74 2.24
N PRO A 460 -8.53 6.97 1.71
CA PRO A 460 -8.13 5.69 2.29
C PRO A 460 -7.65 5.82 3.74
N LYS A 461 -6.75 6.77 4.03
CA LYS A 461 -6.26 7.00 5.41
C LYS A 461 -7.38 7.46 6.34
N ARG A 462 -8.29 8.33 5.87
CA ARG A 462 -9.54 8.72 6.56
C ARG A 462 -10.56 7.59 6.70
N HIS A 463 -10.47 6.51 5.94
CA HIS A 463 -11.23 5.28 6.22
C HIS A 463 -10.61 4.55 7.39
N PHE A 464 -9.33 4.18 7.27
CA PHE A 464 -8.60 3.43 8.27
C PHE A 464 -8.70 4.09 9.67
N CYS A 465 -8.42 5.40 9.74
CA CYS A 465 -8.53 6.23 10.93
C CYS A 465 -9.97 6.49 11.44
N ALA A 466 -10.98 5.90 10.80
CA ALA A 466 -12.39 5.91 11.23
C ALA A 466 -13.00 4.49 11.31
N LYS A 467 -12.19 3.45 11.04
CA LYS A 467 -12.46 2.04 11.30
C LYS A 467 -11.69 1.56 12.54
N TYR A 468 -10.53 2.14 12.81
CA TYR A 468 -9.65 1.82 13.92
C TYR A 468 -9.37 3.07 14.78
N ASP A 469 -9.83 3.06 16.03
CA ASP A 469 -9.63 4.13 17.03
C ASP A 469 -8.19 4.16 17.60
N ARG A 470 -7.20 3.73 16.80
CA ARG A 470 -5.78 3.58 17.17
C ARG A 470 -4.93 4.49 16.28
N HIS A 471 -3.62 4.51 16.50
CA HIS A 471 -2.67 5.32 15.73
C HIS A 471 -2.89 6.85 15.86
N GLU A 472 -3.13 7.35 17.07
CA GLU A 472 -3.51 8.74 17.37
C GLU A 472 -2.73 9.81 16.56
N GLU A 473 -1.40 9.74 16.51
CA GLU A 473 -0.58 10.73 15.78
C GLU A 473 -0.81 10.66 14.26
N PHE A 474 -0.84 9.45 13.68
CA PHE A 474 -1.04 9.22 12.25
C PHE A 474 -2.44 9.64 11.80
N CYS A 475 -3.43 9.40 12.65
CA CYS A 475 -4.84 9.73 12.43
C CYS A 475 -5.25 11.14 12.90
N SER A 476 -4.34 11.88 13.53
CA SER A 476 -4.58 13.26 13.99
C SER A 476 -4.89 14.21 12.83
N GLY A 477 -5.68 15.27 13.11
CA GLY A 477 -6.08 16.28 12.14
C GLY A 477 -5.00 16.81 11.17
N PRO A 478 -3.76 17.14 11.60
CA PRO A 478 -2.71 17.58 10.67
C PRO A 478 -2.12 16.46 9.80
N ASN A 479 -2.22 15.20 10.23
CA ASN A 479 -1.61 14.05 9.56
C ASN A 479 -2.61 13.20 8.77
N ILE A 480 -3.91 13.28 9.05
CA ILE A 480 -4.95 12.41 8.47
C ILE A 480 -5.01 12.49 6.93
N ASP A 481 -4.55 13.60 6.36
CA ASP A 481 -4.49 13.88 4.92
C ASP A 481 -3.07 13.81 4.31
N SER A 482 -2.06 13.42 5.09
CA SER A 482 -0.69 13.29 4.58
C SER A 482 -0.61 12.21 3.47
N PRO A 483 0.10 12.43 2.36
CA PRO A 483 0.33 11.40 1.36
C PRO A 483 1.20 10.27 1.93
N ILE A 484 0.87 9.02 1.58
CA ILE A 484 1.64 7.83 1.96
C ILE A 484 2.43 7.40 0.72
N MET A 485 3.72 7.70 0.66
CA MET A 485 4.58 7.42 -0.50
C MET A 485 6.06 7.24 -0.09
N PRO A 486 6.86 6.48 -0.86
CA PRO A 486 8.29 6.35 -0.59
C PRO A 486 9.07 7.66 -0.73
N ARG A 487 10.14 7.80 0.05
CA ARG A 487 11.08 8.91 -0.05
C ARG A 487 11.85 8.85 -1.37
N HIS A 488 11.95 10.00 -2.04
CA HIS A 488 12.73 10.15 -3.27
C HIS A 488 14.20 9.76 -3.06
N LEU A 489 14.75 8.98 -3.98
CA LEU A 489 16.17 8.69 -4.06
C LEU A 489 16.91 9.94 -4.60
N HIS A 490 17.79 10.55 -3.81
CA HIS A 490 18.51 11.77 -4.25
C HIS A 490 19.76 11.45 -5.07
N ASP A 491 20.33 10.25 -4.92
CA ASP A 491 21.48 9.78 -5.70
C ASP A 491 21.03 8.87 -6.86
N GLU A 492 20.93 9.44 -8.06
CA GLU A 492 20.57 8.71 -9.27
C GLU A 492 21.58 7.61 -9.65
N GLN A 493 22.84 7.67 -9.19
CA GLN A 493 23.83 6.62 -9.45
C GLN A 493 23.48 5.33 -8.70
N ARG A 494 22.91 5.47 -7.49
CA ARG A 494 22.40 4.34 -6.70
C ARG A 494 21.11 3.73 -7.27
N ALA A 495 20.50 4.28 -8.31
CA ALA A 495 19.18 3.84 -8.75
C ALA A 495 19.14 2.41 -9.32
N ASN A 496 20.27 1.86 -9.79
CA ASN A 496 20.43 0.42 -10.11
C ASN A 496 20.81 -0.44 -8.88
N ASP A 497 20.62 0.11 -7.68
CA ASP A 497 20.77 -0.49 -6.35
C ASP A 497 20.32 -1.96 -6.29
N ALA A 498 21.27 -2.89 -6.20
CA ALA A 498 20.95 -4.31 -6.08
C ALA A 498 20.13 -4.62 -4.81
N ILE A 499 20.28 -3.82 -3.74
CA ILE A 499 19.46 -3.97 -2.52
C ILE A 499 17.99 -3.64 -2.75
N PHE A 500 17.65 -2.77 -3.71
CA PHE A 500 16.27 -2.35 -4.00
C PHE A 500 15.42 -3.46 -4.64
N ASN A 501 16.05 -4.56 -5.04
CA ASN A 501 15.40 -5.74 -5.63
C ASN A 501 15.42 -6.96 -4.67
N VAL A 502 15.93 -6.80 -3.45
CA VAL A 502 15.89 -7.84 -2.40
C VAL A 502 14.54 -7.77 -1.67
N PRO A 503 13.82 -8.89 -1.48
CA PRO A 503 12.56 -8.87 -0.75
C PRO A 503 12.72 -8.44 0.71
N ILE A 504 11.75 -7.68 1.21
CA ILE A 504 11.67 -7.23 2.60
C ILE A 504 10.44 -7.87 3.25
N LEU A 505 10.67 -8.85 4.11
CA LEU A 505 9.68 -9.46 4.97
C LEU A 505 9.54 -8.62 6.25
N VAL A 506 8.35 -8.06 6.48
CA VAL A 506 7.98 -7.40 7.74
C VAL A 506 7.04 -8.33 8.50
N THR A 507 7.45 -8.87 9.64
CA THR A 507 6.58 -9.72 10.47
C THR A 507 5.90 -8.84 11.53
N SER A 508 4.62 -8.53 11.36
CA SER A 508 3.89 -7.70 12.33
C SER A 508 3.58 -8.48 13.59
N GLY A 509 3.81 -7.85 14.74
CA GLY A 509 3.41 -8.35 16.04
C GLY A 509 1.91 -8.22 16.33
N LEU A 510 1.54 -8.49 17.58
CA LEU A 510 0.19 -8.29 18.13
C LEU A 510 -0.15 -6.80 18.37
N ALA A 511 0.76 -5.88 18.02
CA ALA A 511 0.65 -4.44 18.19
C ALA A 511 0.63 -3.71 16.83
N PRO A 512 -0.55 -3.38 16.26
CA PRO A 512 -0.65 -2.74 14.94
C PRO A 512 0.12 -1.41 14.83
N ASP A 513 0.18 -0.63 15.92
CA ASP A 513 0.90 0.65 15.90
C ASP A 513 2.42 0.48 15.69
N SER A 514 2.98 -0.67 16.08
CA SER A 514 4.36 -1.01 15.77
C SER A 514 4.57 -1.39 14.30
N LEU A 515 3.60 -2.05 13.65
CA LEU A 515 3.65 -2.22 12.19
C LEU A 515 3.63 -0.85 11.49
N ARG A 516 2.76 0.07 11.92
CA ARG A 516 2.70 1.44 11.36
C ARG A 516 4.07 2.13 11.42
N MET A 517 4.69 2.23 12.59
CA MET A 517 6.00 2.88 12.73
C MET A 517 7.12 2.16 11.96
N THR A 518 7.01 0.84 11.79
CA THR A 518 7.91 0.07 10.92
C THR A 518 7.75 0.53 9.46
N LEU A 519 6.52 0.57 8.95
CA LEU A 519 6.21 0.97 7.57
C LEU A 519 6.50 2.46 7.30
N GLU A 520 6.27 3.35 8.26
CA GLU A 520 6.65 4.77 8.17
C GLU A 520 8.16 4.96 8.08
N SER A 521 8.93 4.28 8.94
CA SER A 521 10.40 4.34 8.88
C SER A 521 10.99 3.60 7.66
N LEU A 522 10.24 2.68 7.06
CA LEU A 522 10.55 2.02 5.79
C LEU A 522 10.28 2.92 4.57
N LEU A 523 9.13 3.60 4.49
CA LEU A 523 8.87 4.59 3.42
C LEU A 523 9.88 5.75 3.44
N ASN A 524 10.42 6.09 4.62
CA ASN A 524 11.47 7.10 4.77
C ASN A 524 12.85 6.66 4.23
N GLN A 525 13.01 5.43 3.73
CA GLN A 525 14.25 4.94 3.11
C GLN A 525 14.35 5.34 1.63
N GLU A 526 15.52 5.83 1.21
CA GLU A 526 15.74 6.22 -0.18
C GLU A 526 15.93 5.00 -1.11
N GLY A 527 15.05 4.92 -2.12
CA GLY A 527 15.05 3.83 -3.11
C GLY A 527 14.27 2.59 -2.68
N LEU A 528 13.41 2.68 -1.65
CA LEU A 528 12.48 1.59 -1.33
C LEU A 528 11.61 1.22 -2.55
N ASN A 529 11.60 -0.05 -2.91
CA ASN A 529 10.62 -0.62 -3.83
C ASN A 529 9.50 -1.30 -3.02
N THR A 530 8.33 -0.67 -2.91
CA THR A 530 7.19 -1.22 -2.15
C THR A 530 6.70 -2.57 -2.69
N GLN A 531 6.94 -2.87 -3.97
CA GLN A 531 6.56 -4.15 -4.57
C GLN A 531 7.38 -5.33 -4.03
N MET A 532 8.53 -5.06 -3.43
CA MET A 532 9.39 -6.04 -2.74
C MET A 532 9.03 -6.25 -1.27
N VAL A 533 8.12 -5.46 -0.71
CA VAL A 533 7.73 -5.54 0.70
C VAL A 533 6.53 -6.48 0.88
N LEU A 534 6.69 -7.43 1.80
CA LEU A 534 5.67 -8.38 2.23
C LEU A 534 5.46 -8.26 3.74
N VAL A 535 4.26 -7.86 4.16
CA VAL A 535 3.82 -7.84 5.55
C VAL A 535 3.14 -9.17 5.89
N THR A 536 3.66 -9.90 6.88
CA THR A 536 2.98 -11.07 7.43
C THR A 536 2.40 -10.75 8.80
N TYR A 537 1.09 -10.99 8.96
CA TYR A 537 0.32 -10.61 10.14
C TYR A 537 -0.48 -11.79 10.68
N ASP A 538 -0.73 -11.82 11.98
CA ASP A 538 -1.65 -12.84 12.52
C ASP A 538 -3.08 -12.50 12.09
N LYS A 539 -3.80 -13.49 11.57
CA LYS A 539 -5.15 -13.33 11.01
C LYS A 539 -6.19 -12.76 11.98
N GLU A 540 -5.95 -12.83 13.29
CA GLU A 540 -6.84 -12.21 14.29
C GLU A 540 -6.75 -10.66 14.28
N TYR A 541 -5.80 -10.09 13.51
CA TYR A 541 -5.50 -8.67 13.42
C TYR A 541 -5.56 -8.17 11.97
N SER A 542 -6.73 -8.26 11.33
CA SER A 542 -6.98 -7.76 9.96
C SER A 542 -6.72 -6.25 9.78
N GLU A 543 -6.67 -5.48 10.86
CA GLU A 543 -6.13 -4.10 10.94
C GLU A 543 -4.77 -3.96 10.24
N ASN A 544 -3.91 -4.98 10.33
CA ASN A 544 -2.59 -5.01 9.68
C ASN A 544 -2.68 -5.17 8.16
N ALA A 545 -3.76 -5.75 7.62
CA ALA A 545 -3.99 -5.90 6.19
C ALA A 545 -4.39 -4.57 5.54
N ASP A 546 -5.37 -3.88 6.14
CA ASP A 546 -5.81 -2.54 5.73
C ASP A 546 -4.65 -1.53 5.84
N LEU A 547 -3.84 -1.63 6.90
CA LEU A 547 -2.64 -0.81 7.09
C LEU A 547 -1.56 -1.10 6.03
N ALA A 548 -1.33 -2.37 5.67
CA ALA A 548 -0.40 -2.72 4.59
C ALA A 548 -0.87 -2.17 3.23
N ALA A 549 -2.17 -2.24 2.95
CA ALA A 549 -2.78 -1.71 1.73
C ALA A 549 -2.62 -0.17 1.62
N LEU A 550 -2.77 0.57 2.74
CA LEU A 550 -2.50 2.02 2.78
C LEU A 550 -1.07 2.39 2.39
N PHE A 551 -0.10 1.53 2.72
CA PHE A 551 1.33 1.76 2.45
C PHE A 551 1.77 1.18 1.10
N HIS A 552 0.83 0.72 0.27
CA HIS A 552 1.05 0.13 -1.05
C HIS A 552 1.99 -1.09 -1.04
N VAL A 553 2.03 -1.85 0.07
CA VAL A 553 2.83 -3.07 0.24
C VAL A 553 1.94 -4.32 0.24
N LYS A 554 2.52 -5.48 -0.10
CA LYS A 554 1.78 -6.75 -0.14
C LYS A 554 1.61 -7.30 1.27
N SER A 555 0.52 -8.01 1.56
CA SER A 555 0.29 -8.63 2.86
C SER A 555 -0.27 -10.06 2.78
N VAL A 556 0.00 -10.86 3.82
CA VAL A 556 -0.47 -12.25 3.96
C VAL A 556 -0.83 -12.53 5.42
N ALA A 557 -2.05 -13.02 5.63
CA ALA A 557 -2.51 -13.53 6.93
C ALA A 557 -1.80 -14.85 7.29
N ILE A 558 -1.48 -15.02 8.57
CA ILE A 558 -0.90 -16.25 9.14
C ILE A 558 -1.78 -16.68 10.31
N GLN A 559 -2.10 -17.97 10.37
CA GLN A 559 -2.66 -18.57 11.59
C GLN A 559 -1.52 -19.05 12.47
N SER A 560 -1.07 -18.21 13.42
CA SER A 560 -0.16 -18.66 14.47
C SER A 560 -0.91 -19.53 15.50
N ASN A 561 -0.14 -20.17 16.37
CA ASN A 561 -0.64 -20.82 17.59
C ASN A 561 -0.33 -19.98 18.84
N GLY A 562 -0.16 -18.66 18.67
CA GLY A 562 0.28 -17.71 19.69
C GLY A 562 1.79 -17.71 19.97
N SER A 563 2.59 -18.55 19.30
CA SER A 563 4.05 -18.53 19.42
C SER A 563 4.67 -17.55 18.42
N TYR A 564 5.46 -16.60 18.95
CA TYR A 564 6.32 -15.70 18.18
C TYR A 564 7.11 -16.43 17.07
N ASN A 565 7.71 -17.57 17.40
CA ASN A 565 8.51 -18.32 16.43
C ASN A 565 7.67 -19.08 15.41
N ALA A 566 6.44 -19.52 15.76
CA ALA A 566 5.55 -20.09 14.77
C ALA A 566 5.18 -19.04 13.71
N HIS A 567 4.90 -17.80 14.14
CA HIS A 567 4.67 -16.68 13.22
C HIS A 567 5.88 -16.39 12.34
N LEU A 568 7.07 -16.21 12.94
CA LEU A 568 8.30 -15.88 12.22
C LEU A 568 8.75 -16.98 11.25
N LEU A 569 8.60 -18.27 11.61
CA LEU A 569 8.97 -19.40 10.76
C LEU A 569 8.01 -19.59 9.58
N LEU A 570 6.69 -19.43 9.79
CA LEU A 570 5.72 -19.41 8.68
C LEU A 570 5.95 -18.17 7.80
N SER A 571 6.28 -17.03 8.39
CA SER A 571 6.61 -15.79 7.66
C SER A 571 7.81 -15.97 6.72
N LEU A 572 8.90 -16.57 7.21
CA LEU A 572 10.07 -16.93 6.40
C LEU A 572 9.72 -17.93 5.28
N SER A 573 8.91 -18.94 5.59
CA SER A 573 8.42 -19.92 4.60
C SER A 573 7.58 -19.25 3.50
N ASN A 574 6.68 -18.35 3.88
CA ASN A 574 5.86 -17.60 2.94
C ASN A 574 6.73 -16.68 2.07
N ALA A 575 7.69 -15.95 2.64
CA ALA A 575 8.59 -15.08 1.88
C ALA A 575 9.41 -15.84 0.82
N PHE A 576 10.05 -16.96 1.18
CA PHE A 576 10.82 -17.75 0.20
C PHE A 576 9.95 -18.51 -0.83
N SER A 577 8.67 -18.74 -0.52
CA SER A 577 7.67 -19.32 -1.44
C SER A 577 7.08 -18.27 -2.40
N ILE A 578 6.85 -17.04 -1.91
CA ILE A 578 6.32 -15.92 -2.70
C ILE A 578 7.40 -15.32 -3.60
N PHE A 579 8.66 -15.27 -3.16
CA PHE A 579 9.78 -14.79 -3.97
C PHE A 579 10.71 -15.96 -4.36
N PRO A 580 10.32 -16.85 -5.30
CA PRO A 580 11.01 -18.12 -5.55
C PRO A 580 12.47 -17.96 -6.03
N ASP A 581 12.80 -16.86 -6.71
CA ASP A 581 14.15 -16.60 -7.22
C ASP A 581 15.08 -15.86 -6.23
N ALA A 582 14.55 -15.35 -5.10
CA ALA A 582 15.31 -14.51 -4.19
C ALA A 582 16.42 -15.28 -3.45
N SER A 583 17.69 -14.95 -3.72
CA SER A 583 18.84 -15.61 -3.08
C SER A 583 18.99 -15.26 -1.60
N SER A 584 18.44 -14.11 -1.19
CA SER A 584 18.38 -13.62 0.19
C SER A 584 17.08 -12.84 0.44
N VAL A 585 16.67 -12.69 1.70
CA VAL A 585 15.53 -11.88 2.15
C VAL A 585 15.98 -11.00 3.32
N ILE A 586 15.58 -9.72 3.32
CA ILE A 586 15.67 -8.85 4.50
C ILE A 586 14.47 -9.16 5.39
N VAL A 587 14.72 -9.47 6.66
CA VAL A 587 13.69 -9.63 7.68
C VAL A 587 13.67 -8.38 8.57
N ILE A 588 12.46 -7.93 8.91
CA ILE A 588 12.18 -6.91 9.92
C ILE A 588 11.15 -7.51 10.88
N GLU A 589 11.55 -7.70 12.13
CA GLU A 589 10.72 -8.23 13.21
C GLU A 589 9.78 -7.16 13.78
N GLU A 590 8.90 -7.56 14.70
CA GLU A 590 8.01 -6.64 15.41
C GLU A 590 8.76 -5.61 16.26
N ASP A 591 8.11 -4.47 16.52
CA ASP A 591 8.59 -3.33 17.33
C ASP A 591 9.84 -2.61 16.82
N VAL A 592 10.27 -2.89 15.59
CA VAL A 592 11.45 -2.30 14.96
C VAL A 592 11.16 -0.92 14.33
N THR A 593 12.04 0.04 14.56
CA THR A 593 12.03 1.34 13.86
C THR A 593 13.36 1.55 13.15
N LEU A 594 13.34 1.92 11.87
CA LEU A 594 14.54 1.98 11.02
C LEU A 594 15.27 3.33 11.12
N SER A 595 16.60 3.30 11.14
CA SER A 595 17.43 4.51 11.04
C SER A 595 17.34 5.13 9.63
N PRO A 596 17.60 6.45 9.47
CA PRO A 596 17.57 7.12 8.17
C PRO A 596 18.57 6.58 7.12
N ASP A 597 19.58 5.83 7.56
CA ASP A 597 20.64 5.23 6.74
C ASP A 597 20.49 3.71 6.58
N TYR A 598 19.37 3.11 7.02
CA TYR A 598 19.21 1.65 7.08
C TYR A 598 19.37 0.95 5.73
N LEU A 599 18.70 1.43 4.67
CA LEU A 599 18.81 0.82 3.34
C LEU A 599 20.14 1.18 2.65
N GLN A 600 20.72 2.35 2.99
CA GLN A 600 22.07 2.76 2.56
C GLN A 600 23.16 1.86 3.20
N TYR A 601 22.99 1.46 4.46
CA TYR A 601 23.89 0.53 5.13
C TYR A 601 23.87 -0.84 4.45
N PHE A 602 22.68 -1.41 4.18
CA PHE A 602 22.58 -2.69 3.49
C PHE A 602 23.14 -2.63 2.07
N SER A 603 22.82 -1.58 1.29
CA SER A 603 23.46 -1.26 0.00
C SER A 603 25.00 -1.34 0.08
N SER A 604 25.58 -0.66 1.07
CA SER A 604 27.04 -0.54 1.24
C SER A 604 27.76 -1.85 1.62
N ILE A 605 27.03 -2.91 2.00
CA ILE A 605 27.61 -4.21 2.37
C ILE A 605 27.13 -5.38 1.49
N TYR A 606 26.18 -5.15 0.58
CA TYR A 606 25.42 -6.22 -0.07
C TYR A 606 26.28 -7.10 -0.99
N GLU A 607 27.07 -6.51 -1.87
CA GLU A 607 27.90 -7.30 -2.81
C GLU A 607 29.01 -8.10 -2.10
N PRO A 608 29.76 -7.55 -1.11
CA PRO A 608 30.65 -8.35 -0.27
C PRO A 608 29.92 -9.47 0.49
N TYR A 609 28.77 -9.19 1.10
CA TYR A 609 27.94 -10.19 1.77
C TYR A 609 27.53 -11.33 0.83
N LYS A 610 27.11 -10.99 -0.38
CA LYS A 610 26.63 -11.90 -1.43
C LYS A 610 27.76 -12.75 -2.01
N ALA A 611 28.95 -12.16 -2.22
CA ALA A 611 30.13 -12.85 -2.74
C ALA A 611 30.80 -13.76 -1.69
N ASP A 612 30.82 -13.37 -0.41
CA ASP A 612 31.51 -14.14 0.63
C ASP A 612 30.69 -15.36 1.10
N ALA A 613 31.10 -16.54 0.67
CA ALA A 613 30.51 -17.82 1.07
C ALA A 613 30.76 -18.21 2.55
N SER A 614 31.57 -17.45 3.29
CA SER A 614 31.80 -17.62 4.73
C SER A 614 30.91 -16.73 5.61
N VAL A 615 29.94 -16.02 5.01
CA VAL A 615 28.94 -15.18 5.70
C VAL A 615 27.53 -15.65 5.35
N ASP A 616 26.66 -15.75 6.36
CA ASP A 616 25.27 -16.21 6.21
C ASP A 616 24.25 -15.10 6.48
N LEU A 617 24.61 -14.16 7.37
CA LEU A 617 23.75 -13.09 7.87
C LEU A 617 24.41 -11.72 7.79
N ALA A 618 23.62 -10.68 7.59
CA ALA A 618 24.02 -9.30 7.89
C ALA A 618 22.92 -8.64 8.72
N LEU A 619 23.24 -8.17 9.93
CA LEU A 619 22.31 -7.63 10.90
C LEU A 619 22.32 -6.10 10.85
N ALA A 620 21.18 -5.47 11.10
CA ALA A 620 21.10 -4.03 11.37
C ALA A 620 21.31 -3.68 12.85
N PHE A 621 21.17 -4.65 13.76
CA PHE A 621 21.19 -4.45 15.22
C PHE A 621 22.48 -4.97 15.88
N ASN A 622 23.13 -4.12 16.67
CA ASN A 622 24.26 -4.51 17.52
C ASN A 622 23.79 -4.85 18.95
N SER A 623 23.86 -6.13 19.33
CA SER A 623 23.51 -6.59 20.69
C SER A 623 24.40 -6.02 21.80
N ASN A 624 25.51 -5.34 21.48
CA ASN A 624 26.32 -4.57 22.42
C ASN A 624 26.46 -3.08 22.02
N GLY A 625 25.51 -2.56 21.23
CA GLY A 625 25.50 -1.18 20.73
C GLY A 625 25.05 -0.12 21.74
N PHE A 626 25.59 -0.12 22.97
CA PHE A 626 25.18 0.84 24.01
C PHE A 626 25.91 2.19 23.89
N ALA A 627 25.35 3.25 24.49
CA ALA A 627 25.82 4.64 24.31
C ALA A 627 27.27 4.95 24.77
N ASP A 628 27.92 4.01 25.45
CA ASP A 628 29.29 4.02 25.99
C ASP A 628 30.25 3.02 25.29
N THR A 629 29.71 2.18 24.40
CA THR A 629 30.37 1.03 23.75
C THR A 629 30.10 0.98 22.22
N SER A 630 29.48 2.04 21.71
CA SER A 630 29.04 2.26 20.34
C SER A 630 29.15 3.74 19.96
N GLY A 631 28.76 4.08 18.72
CA GLY A 631 28.81 5.45 18.19
C GLY A 631 29.74 5.61 16.99
N ASP A 632 30.40 4.55 16.54
CA ASP A 632 30.98 4.52 15.19
C ASP A 632 30.01 3.93 14.16
N GLY A 633 29.74 4.72 13.12
CA GLY A 633 28.86 4.34 12.02
C GLY A 633 29.59 3.83 10.78
N GLN A 634 30.93 3.75 10.79
CA GLN A 634 31.73 3.33 9.63
C GLN A 634 32.18 1.86 9.73
N THR A 635 32.45 1.38 10.94
CA THR A 635 32.94 0.02 11.21
C THR A 635 31.83 -1.04 11.10
N VAL A 636 32.17 -2.18 10.48
CA VAL A 636 31.37 -3.41 10.49
C VAL A 636 32.21 -4.56 11.05
N TYR A 637 31.62 -5.33 11.95
CA TYR A 637 32.23 -6.49 12.58
C TYR A 637 31.78 -7.79 11.90
N ARG A 638 32.69 -8.76 11.79
CA ARG A 638 32.37 -10.16 11.48
C ARG A 638 32.33 -10.95 12.79
N ILE A 639 31.19 -11.52 13.16
CA ILE A 639 30.99 -12.25 14.44
C ILE A 639 30.40 -13.63 14.20
N LYS A 640 30.97 -14.67 14.83
CA LYS A 640 30.52 -16.07 14.70
C LYS A 640 29.47 -16.45 15.74
N ASN A 641 28.47 -17.23 15.32
CA ASN A 641 27.31 -17.64 16.11
C ASN A 641 26.64 -16.45 16.84
N HIS A 642 26.51 -15.30 16.16
CA HIS A 642 25.63 -14.23 16.62
C HIS A 642 24.18 -14.56 16.25
N LEU A 643 23.25 -14.01 17.03
CA LEU A 643 21.83 -14.28 16.92
C LEU A 643 21.19 -13.19 16.05
N PRO A 644 20.44 -13.53 14.99
CA PRO A 644 19.61 -12.57 14.28
C PRO A 644 18.46 -12.12 15.20
N ILE A 645 18.21 -10.80 15.22
CA ILE A 645 17.13 -10.14 15.95
C ILE A 645 16.89 -8.74 15.38
N GLY A 646 15.65 -8.24 15.46
CA GLY A 646 15.26 -6.92 14.99
C GLY A 646 15.23 -6.86 13.47
N SER A 647 16.37 -6.67 12.82
CA SER A 647 16.44 -6.77 11.36
C SER A 647 17.76 -7.34 10.85
N TYR A 648 17.65 -8.19 9.83
CA TYR A 648 18.76 -8.93 9.25
C TYR A 648 18.45 -9.40 7.83
N LEU A 649 19.45 -9.33 6.96
CA LEU A 649 19.50 -9.98 5.66
C LEU A 649 19.96 -11.44 5.84
N MET A 650 19.21 -12.38 5.27
CA MET A 650 19.41 -13.83 5.41
C MET A 650 19.50 -14.51 4.04
N LYS A 651 20.55 -15.32 3.82
CA LYS A 651 20.69 -16.16 2.61
C LYS A 651 19.69 -17.32 2.63
N ARG A 652 19.08 -17.62 1.48
CA ARG A 652 18.22 -18.82 1.27
C ARG A 652 18.94 -20.10 1.70
N ASP A 653 20.22 -20.22 1.40
CA ASP A 653 21.07 -21.34 1.80
C ASP A 653 21.07 -21.62 3.31
N LEU A 654 21.03 -20.58 4.15
CA LEU A 654 20.96 -20.72 5.61
C LEU A 654 19.58 -21.25 6.02
N TYR A 655 18.52 -20.68 5.44
CA TYR A 655 17.14 -21.09 5.68
C TYR A 655 16.90 -22.57 5.31
N GLU A 656 17.27 -22.97 4.09
CA GLU A 656 17.08 -24.35 3.59
C GLU A 656 17.86 -25.38 4.42
N LYS A 657 19.11 -25.07 4.82
CA LYS A 657 19.98 -26.02 5.55
C LYS A 657 19.72 -26.08 7.06
N HIS A 658 19.29 -24.97 7.69
CA HIS A 658 19.25 -24.83 9.15
C HIS A 658 17.87 -24.46 9.74
N ILE A 659 16.90 -24.01 8.95
CA ILE A 659 15.61 -23.51 9.44
C ILE A 659 14.44 -24.38 8.92
N ARG A 660 14.27 -24.46 7.59
CA ARG A 660 13.08 -25.03 6.91
C ARG A 660 12.62 -26.40 7.42
N LEU A 661 13.56 -27.28 7.76
CA LEU A 661 13.32 -28.66 8.19
C LEU A 661 13.70 -28.89 9.67
N ARG A 662 13.73 -27.84 10.51
CA ARG A 662 14.16 -27.92 11.90
C ARG A 662 13.25 -27.14 12.85
N GLU A 663 12.19 -27.79 13.33
CA GLU A 663 11.26 -27.27 14.35
C GLU A 663 11.96 -26.70 15.59
N PHE A 664 13.11 -27.27 15.98
CA PHE A 664 13.91 -26.85 17.15
C PHE A 664 15.01 -25.83 16.83
N CYS A 665 15.07 -25.24 15.63
CA CYS A 665 16.09 -24.24 15.29
C CYS A 665 15.98 -22.96 16.13
N CYS A 666 14.75 -22.65 16.57
CA CYS A 666 14.30 -21.29 16.79
C CYS A 666 13.14 -21.30 17.82
N THR A 667 13.35 -21.83 19.04
CA THR A 667 12.22 -22.14 19.95
C THR A 667 11.72 -20.96 20.79
N GLU A 668 12.56 -19.94 20.99
CA GLU A 668 12.28 -18.73 21.81
C GLU A 668 12.89 -17.51 21.10
N ARG A 669 12.39 -16.28 21.34
CA ARG A 669 12.91 -15.05 20.71
C ARG A 669 14.40 -14.91 21.00
N GLY A 670 15.23 -14.98 19.96
CA GLY A 670 16.68 -14.96 20.06
C GLY A 670 17.36 -16.30 20.40
N ASN A 671 16.65 -17.42 20.55
CA ASN A 671 17.24 -18.75 20.77
C ASN A 671 17.46 -19.51 19.45
N TRP A 672 18.39 -19.02 18.62
CA TRP A 672 18.71 -19.61 17.30
C TRP A 672 19.84 -20.66 17.37
N ASP A 673 19.66 -21.82 16.71
CA ASP A 673 20.67 -22.87 16.52
C ASP A 673 21.25 -22.92 15.08
N LEU A 674 21.57 -21.74 14.58
CA LEU A 674 22.31 -21.49 13.33
C LEU A 674 23.79 -21.84 13.52
N ARG A 675 24.09 -23.15 13.65
CA ARG A 675 25.42 -23.66 14.03
C ARG A 675 26.52 -23.18 13.09
N ASP A 676 27.49 -22.49 13.67
CA ASP A 676 28.71 -21.98 13.06
C ASP A 676 28.52 -20.94 11.95
N SER A 677 27.34 -20.29 11.95
CA SER A 677 27.08 -19.14 11.11
C SER A 677 28.01 -17.96 11.42
N THR A 678 28.23 -17.11 10.42
CA THR A 678 28.94 -15.83 10.58
C THR A 678 28.05 -14.67 10.13
N SER A 679 28.06 -13.61 10.93
CA SER A 679 27.24 -12.41 10.74
C SER A 679 28.09 -11.17 10.51
N LEU A 680 27.71 -10.33 9.55
CA LEU A 680 28.10 -8.91 9.52
C LEU A 680 27.22 -8.11 10.47
N ILE A 681 27.80 -7.21 11.28
CA ILE A 681 27.08 -6.43 12.29
C ILE A 681 27.72 -5.03 12.38
N PRO A 682 26.96 -3.93 12.32
CA PRO A 682 27.56 -2.59 12.38
C PRO A 682 27.97 -2.25 13.81
N ALA A 683 28.98 -1.39 13.98
CA ALA A 683 29.36 -0.92 15.31
C ALA A 683 28.24 -0.05 15.96
N LEU A 684 27.54 0.75 15.16
CA LEU A 684 26.31 1.49 15.51
C LEU A 684 25.10 0.89 14.81
N SER A 685 24.05 0.53 15.56
CA SER A 685 22.83 -0.06 15.00
C SER A 685 22.16 0.84 13.96
N ARG A 686 21.48 0.26 12.95
CA ARG A 686 20.62 0.97 11.98
C ARG A 686 19.13 0.77 12.26
N VAL A 687 18.80 0.25 13.43
CA VAL A 687 17.44 0.07 13.92
C VAL A 687 17.39 0.33 15.43
N ASP A 688 16.27 0.85 15.88
CA ASP A 688 15.82 0.75 17.26
C ASP A 688 14.85 -0.42 17.41
N ILE A 689 14.87 -1.08 18.57
CA ILE A 689 13.89 -2.14 18.91
C ILE A 689 13.18 -1.67 20.17
N ARG A 690 11.88 -1.40 20.04
CA ARG A 690 11.02 -1.06 21.19
C ARG A 690 10.67 -2.34 21.93
N VAL A 691 10.56 -2.24 23.26
CA VAL A 691 10.44 -3.39 24.17
C VAL A 691 9.62 -2.99 25.40
N ASP A 692 8.84 -3.92 25.94
CA ASP A 692 8.00 -3.70 27.11
C ASP A 692 8.76 -3.84 28.45
N GLU A 693 8.05 -3.71 29.58
CA GLU A 693 8.66 -3.84 30.93
C GLU A 693 8.98 -5.30 31.33
N LEU A 694 8.51 -6.30 30.58
CA LEU A 694 8.86 -7.71 30.78
C LEU A 694 10.15 -8.03 30.03
N GLU A 695 10.24 -7.65 28.75
CA GLU A 695 11.44 -7.82 27.93
C GLU A 695 12.63 -7.02 28.45
N LYS A 696 12.43 -5.86 29.07
CA LYS A 696 13.51 -5.12 29.79
C LYS A 696 14.18 -5.92 30.90
N GLN A 697 13.59 -7.04 31.36
CA GLN A 697 14.23 -7.96 32.31
C GLN A 697 15.23 -8.91 31.62
N ASN A 698 15.16 -9.11 30.30
CA ASN A 698 16.13 -9.86 29.50
C ASN A 698 17.49 -9.14 29.49
N THR A 699 18.60 -9.87 29.68
CA THR A 699 19.95 -9.29 29.63
C THR A 699 20.26 -8.59 28.32
N LEU A 700 19.58 -8.95 27.23
CA LEU A 700 19.67 -8.24 25.96
C LEU A 700 19.07 -6.82 26.03
N PHE A 701 17.96 -6.60 26.75
CA PHE A 701 17.21 -5.35 26.70
C PHE A 701 17.28 -4.47 27.96
N ARG A 702 17.95 -4.93 29.04
CA ARG A 702 18.25 -4.17 30.27
C ARG A 702 18.97 -2.81 30.08
N ARG A 703 19.48 -2.50 28.90
CA ARG A 703 20.25 -1.27 28.61
C ARG A 703 19.84 -0.65 27.29
N ASN A 704 19.57 0.66 27.33
CA ASN A 704 19.32 1.48 26.15
C ASN A 704 20.52 1.44 25.19
N ARG A 705 20.22 1.32 23.90
CA ARG A 705 21.20 1.36 22.82
C ARG A 705 21.23 2.72 22.12
N THR A 706 22.20 2.87 21.23
CA THR A 706 22.24 3.96 20.26
C THR A 706 22.12 3.39 18.86
N HIS A 707 21.32 4.05 18.01
CA HIS A 707 21.17 3.75 16.60
C HIS A 707 21.49 5.00 15.75
N SER A 708 21.78 4.79 14.47
CA SER A 708 22.24 5.82 13.54
C SER A 708 21.16 6.86 13.23
N GLN A 709 21.60 8.08 12.95
CA GLN A 709 20.75 9.27 12.69
C GLN A 709 21.07 9.95 11.35
N GLN A 710 22.06 9.44 10.61
CA GLN A 710 22.61 10.07 9.41
C GLN A 710 23.34 9.03 8.55
N ASN A 711 23.57 9.32 7.27
CA ASN A 711 24.33 8.43 6.41
C ASN A 711 25.80 8.34 6.84
N HIS A 712 26.39 7.16 6.67
CA HIS A 712 27.80 6.88 6.92
C HIS A 712 28.41 6.13 5.74
N LEU A 713 29.62 6.53 5.32
CA LEU A 713 30.47 5.69 4.48
C LEU A 713 31.02 4.54 5.33
N ILE A 714 30.88 3.30 4.85
CA ILE A 714 31.32 2.09 5.54
C ILE A 714 32.78 1.80 5.16
N ASN A 715 33.60 1.36 6.12
CA ASN A 715 34.98 0.97 5.88
C ASN A 715 35.06 -0.45 5.30
N THR A 716 36.07 -0.77 4.50
CA THR A 716 36.13 -2.02 3.73
C THR A 716 36.76 -3.21 4.47
N GLU A 717 37.22 -3.09 5.73
CA GLU A 717 37.94 -4.20 6.39
C GLU A 717 37.09 -5.46 6.66
N PHE A 718 35.76 -5.39 6.52
CA PHE A 718 34.86 -6.51 6.75
C PHE A 718 34.67 -7.40 5.52
N GLU A 719 35.07 -6.96 4.31
CA GLU A 719 34.63 -7.56 3.04
C GLU A 719 34.97 -9.05 2.94
N THR A 720 36.21 -9.44 3.22
CA THR A 720 36.60 -10.86 3.33
C THR A 720 37.01 -11.27 4.74
N SER A 721 36.94 -12.57 5.01
CA SER A 721 37.41 -13.15 6.28
C SER A 721 38.93 -13.01 6.49
N GLU A 722 39.73 -12.88 5.43
CA GLU A 722 41.19 -12.76 5.49
C GLU A 722 41.64 -11.33 5.80
N GLU A 723 41.05 -10.34 5.11
CA GLU A 723 41.31 -8.91 5.35
C GLU A 723 40.88 -8.50 6.76
N TYR A 724 39.69 -8.92 7.21
CA TYR A 724 39.22 -8.66 8.56
C TYR A 724 40.14 -9.26 9.64
N SER A 725 40.61 -10.49 9.41
CA SER A 725 41.59 -11.14 10.31
C SER A 725 42.93 -10.40 10.32
N THR A 726 43.37 -9.92 9.16
CA THR A 726 44.61 -9.14 9.00
C THR A 726 44.50 -7.78 9.69
N HIS A 727 43.39 -7.07 9.49
CA HIS A 727 43.08 -5.80 10.14
C HIS A 727 43.04 -5.95 11.66
N LEU A 728 42.35 -6.95 12.21
CA LEU A 728 42.32 -7.20 13.65
C LEU A 728 43.71 -7.49 14.23
N ASN A 729 44.54 -8.27 13.53
CA ASN A 729 45.92 -8.52 13.96
C ASN A 729 46.78 -7.25 13.94
N GLN A 730 46.62 -6.38 12.93
CA GLN A 730 47.29 -5.08 12.86
C GLN A 730 46.82 -4.14 13.98
N LEU A 731 45.51 -4.08 14.26
CA LEU A 731 44.94 -3.27 15.34
C LEU A 731 45.49 -3.72 16.71
N ILE A 732 45.53 -5.02 16.97
CA ILE A 732 46.12 -5.61 18.19
C ILE A 732 47.61 -5.25 18.30
N HIS A 733 48.39 -5.41 17.22
CA HIS A 733 49.82 -5.11 17.22
C HIS A 733 50.13 -3.62 17.44
N ASN A 734 49.33 -2.73 16.85
CA ASN A 734 49.48 -1.28 16.97
C ASN A 734 49.03 -0.73 18.34
N THR A 735 48.24 -1.50 19.09
CA THR A 735 47.65 -1.08 20.37
C THR A 735 48.65 -1.20 21.52
N LYS A 736 49.43 -0.12 21.73
CA LYS A 736 50.53 -0.05 22.72
C LYS A 736 50.11 -0.17 24.18
N LYS A 737 48.83 0.06 24.51
CA LYS A 737 48.32 0.01 25.89
C LYS A 737 47.55 -1.30 26.10
N SER A 738 48.11 -2.20 26.91
CA SER A 738 47.40 -3.40 27.37
C SER A 738 47.06 -3.31 28.87
N ILE A 739 45.96 -3.94 29.26
CA ILE A 739 45.46 -4.04 30.63
C ILE A 739 44.84 -5.44 30.83
N PRO A 740 45.24 -6.24 31.83
CA PRO A 740 44.58 -7.51 32.16
C PRO A 740 43.14 -7.30 32.67
N ILE A 741 42.23 -8.25 32.41
CA ILE A 741 40.86 -8.21 32.95
C ILE A 741 40.85 -8.17 34.49
N SER A 742 41.80 -8.85 35.16
CA SER A 742 41.96 -8.78 36.63
C SER A 742 42.05 -7.35 37.16
N ASP A 743 42.68 -6.47 36.40
CA ASP A 743 43.02 -5.11 36.82
C ASP A 743 41.82 -4.18 36.56
N VAL A 744 41.03 -4.47 35.52
CA VAL A 744 39.71 -3.86 35.28
C VAL A 744 38.73 -4.23 36.39
N LEU A 745 38.57 -5.53 36.67
CA LEU A 745 37.63 -6.04 37.68
C LEU A 745 37.98 -5.56 39.09
N SER A 746 39.26 -5.59 39.48
CA SER A 746 39.70 -5.10 40.81
C SER A 746 39.64 -3.58 40.96
N THR A 747 39.62 -2.83 39.84
CA THR A 747 39.38 -1.37 39.86
C THR A 747 37.89 -1.03 39.86
N GLY A 748 37.04 -1.92 39.33
CA GLY A 748 35.62 -1.73 39.12
C GLY A 748 35.31 -1.18 37.72
N CYS A 749 34.30 -1.76 37.07
CA CYS A 749 33.94 -1.46 35.67
C CYS A 749 33.45 -0.03 35.43
N ASP A 750 32.87 0.63 36.44
CA ASP A 750 32.51 2.05 36.35
C ASP A 750 33.72 3.01 36.53
N LYS A 751 34.91 2.49 36.87
CA LYS A 751 36.06 3.31 37.33
C LYS A 751 37.38 3.06 36.60
N TRP A 752 37.59 1.91 35.96
CA TRP A 752 38.87 1.59 35.30
C TRP A 752 39.25 2.62 34.22
N SER A 753 38.26 3.10 33.46
CA SER A 753 38.48 4.08 32.40
C SER A 753 38.90 5.46 32.92
N SER A 754 38.58 5.82 34.17
CA SER A 754 39.05 7.08 34.79
C SER A 754 40.56 7.15 35.00
N ARG A 755 41.28 6.02 34.89
CA ARG A 755 42.75 5.94 34.95
C ARG A 755 43.43 6.10 33.59
N LEU A 756 42.65 6.33 32.53
CA LEU A 756 43.12 6.57 31.17
C LEU A 756 43.17 8.06 30.89
N ASN A 757 44.14 8.50 30.10
CA ASN A 757 44.10 9.83 29.50
C ASN A 757 43.52 9.70 28.08
N PRO A 758 42.28 10.16 27.82
CA PRO A 758 41.62 9.99 26.53
C PRO A 758 42.26 10.84 25.42
N ASP A 759 43.00 11.90 25.76
CA ASP A 759 43.70 12.74 24.78
C ASP A 759 44.97 12.05 24.20
N SER A 760 45.44 10.96 24.81
CA SER A 760 46.69 10.28 24.42
C SER A 760 46.54 8.80 24.07
N ILE A 761 45.34 8.21 24.20
CA ILE A 761 45.10 6.79 23.97
C ILE A 761 43.98 6.62 22.93
N LYS A 762 44.33 6.06 21.76
CA LYS A 762 43.38 5.76 20.67
C LYS A 762 42.73 4.39 20.78
N SER A 763 43.41 3.40 21.38
CA SER A 763 42.92 2.04 21.53
C SER A 763 43.53 1.33 22.74
N ILE A 764 42.85 0.29 23.26
CA ILE A 764 43.30 -0.47 24.45
C ILE A 764 43.08 -1.99 24.29
N LEU A 765 44.16 -2.76 24.47
CA LEU A 765 44.11 -4.22 24.43
C LEU A 765 43.83 -4.80 25.82
N VAL A 766 42.55 -5.08 26.10
CA VAL A 766 42.13 -5.78 27.32
C VAL A 766 42.44 -7.28 27.17
N THR A 767 43.29 -7.84 28.04
CA THR A 767 43.82 -9.21 27.91
C THR A 767 43.29 -10.17 28.96
N TYR A 768 43.11 -11.44 28.56
CA TYR A 768 42.58 -12.50 29.40
C TYR A 768 43.36 -13.81 29.21
N SER A 769 43.41 -14.62 30.27
CA SER A 769 44.00 -15.96 30.29
C SER A 769 42.93 -17.07 30.32
N LYS A 770 41.71 -16.76 30.78
CA LYS A 770 40.60 -17.73 30.92
C LYS A 770 39.29 -17.15 30.37
N LYS A 771 38.43 -18.00 29.80
CA LYS A 771 37.11 -17.57 29.28
C LYS A 771 36.19 -17.03 30.38
N SER A 772 36.33 -17.52 31.61
CA SER A 772 35.62 -17.00 32.79
C SER A 772 35.94 -15.55 33.12
N GLU A 773 37.14 -15.05 32.78
CA GLU A 773 37.49 -13.65 32.96
C GLU A 773 36.69 -12.77 31.99
N VAL A 774 36.47 -13.24 30.76
CA VAL A 774 35.60 -12.57 29.77
C VAL A 774 34.14 -12.57 30.22
N GLU A 775 33.65 -13.68 30.80
CA GLU A 775 32.30 -13.75 31.38
C GLU A 775 32.12 -12.73 32.50
N SER A 776 33.04 -12.69 33.48
CA SER A 776 33.02 -11.70 34.55
C SER A 776 33.17 -10.25 34.06
N LEU A 777 33.95 -9.99 33.00
CA LEU A 777 34.04 -8.65 32.41
C LEU A 777 32.72 -8.23 31.76
N PHE A 778 32.09 -9.09 30.95
CA PHE A 778 30.82 -8.78 30.31
C PHE A 778 29.70 -8.60 31.35
N GLU A 779 29.67 -9.41 32.41
CA GLU A 779 28.72 -9.22 33.53
C GLU A 779 28.96 -7.87 34.25
N CYS A 780 30.21 -7.57 34.61
CA CYS A 780 30.61 -6.34 35.31
C CYS A 780 30.38 -5.07 34.48
N MET A 781 30.62 -5.13 33.17
CA MET A 781 30.29 -4.07 32.20
C MET A 781 28.81 -4.08 31.78
N LYS A 782 27.99 -5.01 32.29
CA LYS A 782 26.56 -5.19 31.98
C LYS A 782 26.33 -5.28 30.46
N MET A 783 26.96 -6.26 29.83
CA MET A 783 26.98 -6.47 28.38
C MET A 783 26.36 -7.80 27.99
N TYR A 784 25.91 -7.91 26.74
CA TYR A 784 25.30 -9.12 26.22
C TYR A 784 26.36 -10.12 25.76
N LEU A 785 26.33 -11.32 26.34
CA LEU A 785 27.18 -12.44 25.98
C LEU A 785 26.36 -13.74 26.01
N THR A 786 26.68 -14.68 25.11
CA THR A 786 26.12 -16.03 25.15
C THR A 786 27.23 -17.08 25.18
N PRO A 787 26.98 -18.28 25.72
CA PRO A 787 27.94 -19.39 25.65
C PRO A 787 28.28 -19.82 24.22
N LYS A 788 27.48 -19.46 23.20
CA LYS A 788 27.81 -19.66 21.78
C LYS A 788 28.85 -18.63 21.33
N LEU A 789 28.56 -17.33 21.51
CA LEU A 789 29.48 -16.23 21.18
C LEU A 789 30.86 -16.41 21.83
N LEU A 790 30.90 -16.73 23.13
CA LEU A 790 32.15 -16.95 23.87
C LEU A 790 32.92 -18.20 23.45
N ARG A 791 32.24 -19.23 22.92
CA ARG A 791 32.93 -20.42 22.39
C ARG A 791 33.59 -20.13 21.05
N SER A 792 32.91 -19.43 20.15
CA SER A 792 33.33 -19.27 18.75
C SER A 792 34.26 -18.08 18.46
N ASN A 793 34.24 -17.03 19.30
CA ASN A 793 35.03 -15.81 19.08
C ASN A 793 36.20 -15.74 20.08
N LYS A 794 37.34 -15.16 19.65
CA LYS A 794 38.56 -14.98 20.47
C LYS A 794 38.91 -13.50 20.72
N VAL A 795 38.35 -12.60 19.93
CA VAL A 795 38.57 -11.15 20.00
C VAL A 795 37.20 -10.50 20.06
N PHE A 796 37.06 -9.47 20.88
CA PHE A 796 35.86 -8.65 20.99
C PHE A 796 36.30 -7.18 20.83
N ARG A 797 35.82 -6.50 19.78
CA ARG A 797 36.07 -5.06 19.50
C ARG A 797 34.81 -4.27 19.83
N GLN A 798 34.97 -3.11 20.46
CA GLN A 798 33.90 -2.22 20.90
C GLN A 798 34.43 -0.79 20.89
N VAL A 799 33.60 0.21 20.60
CA VAL A 799 34.03 1.62 20.59
C VAL A 799 33.70 2.26 21.93
N HIS A 800 34.68 2.39 22.81
CA HIS A 800 34.45 3.04 24.11
C HIS A 800 34.33 4.55 23.95
N ALA A 801 33.15 5.08 24.24
CA ALA A 801 32.92 6.52 24.37
C ALA A 801 33.10 6.93 25.83
N ALA A 802 34.00 7.88 26.10
CA ALA A 802 34.24 8.37 27.44
C ALA A 802 32.95 8.97 28.07
N PRO A 803 32.67 8.74 29.37
CA PRO A 803 31.45 9.21 30.00
C PRO A 803 31.38 10.75 30.00
N VAL A 804 30.34 11.29 29.37
CA VAL A 804 30.08 12.73 29.31
C VAL A 804 29.44 13.15 30.63
N ASP A 805 30.13 14.01 31.39
CA ASP A 805 29.51 14.72 32.51
C ASP A 805 28.43 15.66 31.98
N ARG A 806 27.23 15.62 32.58
CA ARG A 806 26.01 16.24 32.04
C ARG A 806 25.99 17.78 32.12
N SER A 807 27.08 18.38 32.55
CA SER A 807 27.26 19.81 32.80
C SER A 807 27.88 20.61 31.64
N ASP A 808 28.61 19.96 30.72
CA ASP A 808 29.33 20.64 29.62
C ASP A 808 28.97 20.05 28.23
N TYR A 809 27.88 20.55 27.65
CA TYR A 809 27.39 20.16 26.32
C TYR A 809 28.26 20.66 25.15
N SER A 810 29.41 21.31 25.41
CA SER A 810 30.24 21.94 24.37
C SER A 810 31.38 21.07 23.83
N ARG A 811 31.75 19.98 24.52
CA ARG A 811 32.95 19.19 24.19
C ARG A 811 32.66 17.99 23.29
N ARG A 812 33.56 17.76 22.33
CA ARG A 812 33.51 16.62 21.41
C ARG A 812 33.67 15.29 22.17
N LYS A 813 32.82 14.31 21.89
CA LYS A 813 33.01 12.92 22.36
C LYS A 813 34.31 12.36 21.77
N LEU A 814 35.25 11.97 22.64
CA LEU A 814 36.39 11.14 22.26
C LEU A 814 35.94 9.66 22.17
N LYS A 815 36.30 9.00 21.07
CA LYS A 815 36.15 7.57 20.83
C LYS A 815 37.50 6.89 21.07
N ILE A 816 37.48 5.71 21.69
CA ILE A 816 38.62 4.81 21.88
C ILE A 816 38.21 3.43 21.34
N ASP A 817 39.09 2.77 20.57
CA ASP A 817 38.84 1.51 19.84
C ASP A 817 39.50 0.25 20.45
#